data_AF-A0A7E6DFI8-F1
#
_entry.id   AF-A0A7E6DFI8-F1
#
_cell.length_a   1.000
_cell.length_b   1.000
_cell.length_c   1.000
_cell.angle_alpha   90.00
_cell.angle_beta   90.00
_cell.angle_gamma   90.00
#
_symmetry.space_group_name_H-M   'P 1'
#
loop_
_entity.id
_entity.type
_entity.pdbx_description
1 polymer ?
#
loop_
_entity_poly.entity_id
_entity_poly.type
_entity_poly.pdbx_seq_one_letter_code
_entity_poly.pdbx_strand_id
1 'polypeptide(L)'
;MSRSGTGSEQRQQASEADAAARTFQASEHQHIRYNPLQDEWVLVSAHRMKRPWQGQVEPSLLETVPRHDPHNPLCPGATRANGEVNPHYDGTFLFDNDFPALQPDAPSPGPSDHPLFQAEAARGVCKVLCFHPWSDVTLPLMSVPEIRAVIDVWASVTEDLGAQYPWVQIFENKGAMMGCSNPHPHCQVWASSFLPDIAQREEKSQRAYQSRHREPLLMEYGHQELLRKERLVLTSEHWLVLVPFWAVWPFQTLLLPRRHVLRLPELTPAERDGAPTGSEAGANWDHWQLHAHYYPPLLRSATVRKFMVGYEMLAQAQRDLTPEQMSSSCSGLSRVLVAVATALVSASSSCPQAWGPPGVQYGQPGRPVTLCCPGVTAGAPVSWFRDGETRLLQGPDSGLGHELVLARADSTDEGTYICRTLDGAVGMVTLKLGYPPARPVVSCQAADYENFSCTWSPSQVSGLPTRYLTSYRKKTVPGADGQRMSPSTGPWPCLQEPPGAACCVVRGAEFWSQYRINVTEVNPLGASTRLLDVSLQSILRPDPPQGLRVESVPGYPRRLRASWMYPASWPRQPHFLLKFRLQYRPVQHPAWSTVEPAGLEEVITDAVAGLPHAVRVSARDFLDAGTWSAWSPEAWGTPSTGPLPKEITAESQPHTQLVEESPADSPAPPRPSLLPDPQPLVHRDPLEQVAVIASLGIFSLLGLAAGALALGLWLRLRPDGKDGPQKPGFLAPVIPVDRLPGASNL
;
A
#
# COMPACT_ATOMS: atom_id res chain seq x y z
N MET A 1 8.15 16.85 74.27
CA MET A 1 9.36 16.60 73.47
C MET A 1 9.05 15.52 72.45
N SER A 2 8.80 15.89 71.20
CA SER A 2 8.71 14.96 70.06
C SER A 2 8.72 15.77 68.75
N ARG A 3 9.94 16.02 68.24
CA ARG A 3 10.17 16.50 66.87
C ARG A 3 11.45 15.86 66.36
N SER A 4 11.32 14.84 65.52
CA SER A 4 12.27 14.49 64.45
C SER A 4 11.83 13.16 63.83
N GLY A 5 11.35 13.16 62.59
CA GLY A 5 11.07 11.91 61.89
C GLY A 5 10.56 12.05 60.46
N THR A 6 9.91 13.16 60.09
CA THR A 6 9.19 13.22 58.80
C THR A 6 9.95 13.91 57.66
N GLY A 7 11.09 14.55 57.94
CA GLY A 7 11.82 15.34 56.95
C GLY A 7 12.80 14.56 56.07
N SER A 8 13.33 13.41 56.54
CA SER A 8 14.29 12.60 55.77
C SER A 8 13.58 11.69 54.76
N GLU A 9 12.47 11.06 55.13
CA GLU A 9 11.71 10.16 54.25
C GLU A 9 11.08 10.89 53.07
N GLN A 10 10.53 12.10 53.27
CA GLN A 10 9.96 12.91 52.17
C GLN A 10 11.03 13.43 51.21
N ARG A 11 12.26 13.70 51.68
CA ARG A 11 13.37 14.11 50.81
C ARG A 11 13.94 12.94 50.01
N GLN A 12 13.87 11.73 50.57
CA GLN A 12 14.29 10.49 49.92
C GLN A 12 13.25 10.02 48.89
N GLN A 13 11.95 10.12 49.17
CA GLN A 13 10.88 9.86 48.20
C GLN A 13 10.80 10.90 47.08
N ALA A 14 11.07 12.18 47.36
CA ALA A 14 11.18 13.20 46.30
C ALA A 14 12.40 12.97 45.40
N SER A 15 13.51 12.48 45.98
CA SER A 15 14.70 12.07 45.22
C SER A 15 14.48 10.82 44.36
N GLU A 16 13.68 9.86 44.83
CA GLU A 16 13.35 8.63 44.07
C GLU A 16 12.31 8.90 42.97
N ALA A 17 11.35 9.78 43.20
CA ALA A 17 10.37 10.20 42.19
C ALA A 17 11.01 11.04 41.06
N ASP A 18 11.99 11.89 41.37
CA ASP A 18 12.75 12.66 40.39
C ASP A 18 13.78 11.79 39.64
N ALA A 19 14.23 10.68 40.25
CA ALA A 19 15.03 9.65 39.59
C ALA A 19 14.20 8.79 38.62
N ALA A 20 12.95 8.46 38.95
CA ALA A 20 12.04 7.74 38.07
C ALA A 20 11.67 8.55 36.82
N ALA A 21 11.55 9.88 36.94
CA ALA A 21 11.34 10.81 35.82
C ALA A 21 12.53 10.95 34.86
N ARG A 22 13.71 10.38 35.19
CA ARG A 22 14.92 10.41 34.36
C ARG A 22 15.34 9.05 33.83
N THR A 23 14.45 8.06 33.83
CA THR A 23 14.76 6.74 33.26
C THR A 23 14.78 6.84 31.74
N PHE A 24 15.89 6.43 31.12
CA PHE A 24 16.03 6.44 29.66
C PHE A 24 15.00 5.52 29.00
N GLN A 25 14.22 6.05 28.04
CA GLN A 25 13.29 5.28 27.23
C GLN A 25 13.71 5.32 25.76
N ALA A 26 14.14 4.18 25.22
CA ALA A 26 14.61 4.07 23.84
C ALA A 26 13.54 4.43 22.79
N SER A 27 12.26 4.31 23.14
CA SER A 27 11.11 4.67 22.29
C SER A 27 10.82 6.17 22.24
N GLU A 28 11.46 6.99 23.07
CA GLU A 28 11.17 8.42 23.18
C GLU A 28 12.44 9.28 23.03
N HIS A 29 13.51 8.90 23.72
CA HIS A 29 14.75 9.67 23.81
C HIS A 29 15.72 9.39 22.66
N GLN A 30 16.43 10.43 22.21
CA GLN A 30 17.49 10.28 21.23
C GLN A 30 18.64 9.45 21.81
N HIS A 31 19.22 8.59 20.99
CA HIS A 31 20.39 7.79 21.33
C HIS A 31 21.15 7.38 20.07
N ILE A 32 22.37 6.89 20.23
CA ILE A 32 23.16 6.33 19.13
C ILE A 32 23.29 4.82 19.30
N ARG A 33 23.23 4.08 18.19
CA ARG A 33 23.41 2.62 18.14
C ARG A 33 24.60 2.29 17.26
N TYR A 34 25.45 1.39 17.73
CA TYR A 34 26.66 0.98 17.03
C TYR A 34 26.37 -0.16 16.05
N ASN A 35 26.88 -0.04 14.83
CA ASN A 35 26.94 -1.07 13.80
C ASN A 35 28.30 -1.78 13.89
N PRO A 36 28.38 -2.97 14.50
CA PRO A 36 29.65 -3.67 14.67
C PRO A 36 30.17 -4.26 13.36
N LEU A 37 29.33 -4.39 12.32
CA LEU A 37 29.70 -4.95 11.03
C LEU A 37 30.43 -3.91 10.15
N GLN A 38 30.01 -2.65 10.19
CA GLN A 38 30.59 -1.58 9.36
C GLN A 38 31.38 -0.52 10.16
N ASP A 39 31.48 -0.67 11.48
CA ASP A 39 32.19 0.24 12.40
C ASP A 39 31.68 1.69 12.33
N GLU A 40 30.36 1.84 12.47
CA GLU A 40 29.67 3.14 12.37
C GLU A 40 28.56 3.30 13.42
N TRP A 41 28.13 4.54 13.64
CA TRP A 41 27.06 4.88 14.58
C TRP A 41 25.82 5.42 13.87
N VAL A 42 24.64 4.98 14.33
CA VAL A 42 23.34 5.42 13.82
C VAL A 42 22.61 6.22 14.90
N LEU A 43 22.22 7.45 14.57
CA LEU A 43 21.39 8.30 15.44
C LEU A 43 19.92 7.84 15.37
N VAL A 44 19.35 7.48 16.51
CA VAL A 44 17.94 7.08 16.64
C VAL A 44 17.18 8.22 17.31
N SER A 45 16.14 8.73 16.64
CA SER A 45 15.32 9.85 17.12
C SER A 45 13.83 9.51 17.05
N ALA A 46 13.37 8.64 17.94
CA ALA A 46 12.06 7.99 17.91
C ALA A 46 10.84 8.95 17.86
N HIS A 47 10.98 10.19 18.38
CA HIS A 47 9.91 11.19 18.38
C HIS A 47 9.69 11.90 17.03
N ARG A 48 10.62 11.81 16.06
CA ARG A 48 10.53 12.58 14.80
C ARG A 48 9.37 12.19 13.90
N MET A 49 8.79 11.01 14.09
CA MET A 49 7.56 10.59 13.38
C MET A 49 6.37 11.50 13.65
N LYS A 50 6.33 12.19 14.80
CA LYS A 50 5.25 13.15 15.14
C LYS A 50 5.33 14.44 14.32
N ARG A 51 6.42 14.70 13.60
CA ARG A 51 6.56 15.88 12.75
C ARG A 51 5.59 15.78 11.56
N PRO A 52 4.71 16.76 11.30
CA PRO A 52 3.88 16.80 10.11
C PRO A 52 4.72 16.74 8.83
N TRP A 53 4.37 15.86 7.88
CA TRP A 53 5.03 15.78 6.58
C TRP A 53 4.28 16.65 5.57
N GLN A 54 4.96 17.64 5.01
CA GLN A 54 4.47 18.50 3.91
C GLN A 54 5.36 18.38 2.65
N GLY A 55 6.25 17.38 2.62
CA GLY A 55 7.20 17.18 1.53
C GLY A 55 6.63 16.33 0.38
N GLN A 56 7.52 15.93 -0.53
CA GLN A 56 7.17 15.13 -1.71
C GLN A 56 6.37 13.87 -1.34
N VAL A 57 5.34 13.62 -2.15
CA VAL A 57 4.49 12.42 -2.10
C VAL A 57 4.66 11.73 -3.45
N GLU A 58 5.15 10.51 -3.45
CA GLU A 58 5.40 9.73 -4.66
C GLU A 58 4.04 9.30 -5.26
N PRO A 59 3.85 9.43 -6.59
CA PRO A 59 2.62 9.01 -7.23
C PRO A 59 2.45 7.48 -7.13
N SER A 60 1.24 7.03 -6.83
CA SER A 60 0.89 5.61 -6.86
C SER A 60 0.75 5.15 -8.32
N LEU A 61 1.87 4.91 -9.00
CA LEU A 61 1.85 4.39 -10.36
C LEU A 61 1.52 2.90 -10.32
N LEU A 62 0.24 2.58 -10.47
CA LEU A 62 -0.21 1.28 -10.97
C LEU A 62 -0.14 1.32 -12.49
N GLU A 63 1.06 1.48 -13.06
CA GLU A 63 1.22 1.21 -14.49
C GLU A 63 1.14 -0.30 -14.70
N THR A 64 0.22 -0.72 -15.57
CA THR A 64 0.12 -2.11 -15.98
C THR A 64 1.32 -2.44 -16.86
N VAL A 65 2.30 -3.15 -16.31
CA VAL A 65 3.44 -3.67 -17.07
C VAL A 65 2.95 -4.80 -17.98
N PRO A 66 3.15 -4.72 -19.30
CA PRO A 66 2.79 -5.80 -20.20
C PRO A 66 3.64 -7.03 -19.91
N ARG A 67 3.05 -8.23 -19.95
CA ARG A 67 3.75 -9.50 -19.69
C ARG A 67 4.96 -9.70 -20.61
N HIS A 68 4.81 -9.35 -21.88
CA HIS A 68 5.87 -9.39 -22.88
C HIS A 68 5.81 -8.10 -23.68
N ASP A 69 6.97 -7.48 -23.90
CA ASP A 69 7.13 -6.32 -24.75
C ASP A 69 8.33 -6.57 -25.67
N PRO A 70 8.15 -6.65 -27.00
CA PRO A 70 9.24 -6.88 -27.94
C PRO A 70 10.27 -5.74 -27.98
N HIS A 71 9.93 -4.54 -27.46
CA HIS A 71 10.86 -3.41 -27.35
C HIS A 71 11.61 -3.39 -26.01
N ASN A 72 11.23 -4.23 -25.05
CA ASN A 72 11.95 -4.34 -23.80
C ASN A 72 13.20 -5.21 -24.02
N PRO A 73 14.43 -4.66 -23.90
CA PRO A 73 15.66 -5.39 -24.21
C PRO A 73 15.96 -6.53 -23.23
N LEU A 74 15.16 -6.71 -22.18
CA LEU A 74 15.26 -7.83 -21.25
C LEU A 74 14.31 -8.98 -21.61
N CYS A 75 13.30 -8.77 -22.46
CA CYS A 75 12.33 -9.81 -22.81
C CYS A 75 12.91 -10.89 -23.74
N PRO A 76 12.35 -12.12 -23.72
CA PRO A 76 12.72 -13.18 -24.66
C PRO A 76 12.43 -12.76 -26.12
N GLY A 77 13.39 -12.97 -27.02
CA GLY A 77 13.29 -12.61 -28.43
C GLY A 77 13.44 -11.11 -28.75
N ALA A 78 13.65 -10.25 -27.73
CA ALA A 78 13.89 -8.83 -27.95
C ALA A 78 15.34 -8.58 -28.41
N THR A 79 15.55 -7.49 -29.16
CA THR A 79 16.89 -7.05 -29.56
C THR A 79 17.46 -6.09 -28.53
N ARG A 80 18.70 -6.34 -28.09
CA ARG A 80 19.43 -5.52 -27.13
C ARG A 80 20.14 -4.35 -27.79
N ALA A 81 20.74 -3.46 -26.98
CA ALA A 81 21.41 -2.26 -27.47
C ALA A 81 22.65 -2.57 -28.33
N ASN A 82 23.31 -3.71 -28.09
CA ASN A 82 24.43 -4.20 -28.88
C ASN A 82 24.01 -4.88 -30.21
N GLY A 83 22.70 -4.98 -30.49
CA GLY A 83 22.15 -5.64 -31.67
C GLY A 83 21.97 -7.16 -31.54
N GLU A 84 22.35 -7.78 -30.42
CA GLU A 84 22.08 -9.19 -30.16
C GLU A 84 20.61 -9.42 -29.83
N VAL A 85 20.09 -10.59 -30.24
CA VAL A 85 18.72 -11.00 -29.95
C VAL A 85 18.73 -11.95 -28.76
N ASN A 86 17.94 -11.64 -27.74
CA ASN A 86 17.78 -12.53 -26.59
C ASN A 86 17.18 -13.87 -27.03
N PRO A 87 17.65 -15.00 -26.49
CA PRO A 87 17.03 -16.29 -26.74
C PRO A 87 15.58 -16.29 -26.24
N HIS A 88 14.78 -17.22 -26.76
CA HIS A 88 13.47 -17.52 -26.18
C HIS A 88 13.66 -18.35 -24.91
N TYR A 89 14.10 -17.70 -23.83
CA TYR A 89 14.35 -18.35 -22.54
C TYR A 89 13.04 -18.57 -21.77
N ASP A 90 12.93 -19.71 -21.07
CA ASP A 90 11.73 -20.10 -20.30
C ASP A 90 11.89 -19.89 -18.79
N GLY A 91 13.08 -19.53 -18.32
CA GLY A 91 13.40 -19.35 -16.90
C GLY A 91 14.32 -18.15 -16.67
N THR A 92 15.48 -18.40 -16.07
CA THR A 92 16.51 -17.38 -15.87
C THR A 92 17.32 -17.15 -17.14
N PHE A 93 17.82 -15.93 -17.34
CA PHE A 93 18.71 -15.59 -18.46
C PHE A 93 19.81 -14.64 -18.01
N LEU A 94 21.06 -15.11 -18.13
CA LEU A 94 22.27 -14.37 -17.75
C LEU A 94 23.01 -13.93 -19.00
N PHE A 95 23.36 -12.65 -19.08
CA PHE A 95 24.16 -12.10 -20.18
C PHE A 95 25.06 -10.95 -19.70
N ASP A 96 26.06 -10.60 -20.52
CA ASP A 96 26.95 -9.46 -20.22
C ASP A 96 26.21 -8.14 -20.39
N ASN A 97 26.39 -7.22 -19.45
CA ASN A 97 25.75 -5.91 -19.53
C ASN A 97 26.28 -5.15 -20.75
N ASP A 98 25.39 -4.69 -21.63
CA ASP A 98 25.75 -3.94 -22.84
C ASP A 98 26.44 -2.59 -22.52
N PHE A 99 26.25 -2.08 -21.29
CA PHE A 99 26.88 -0.85 -20.78
C PHE A 99 27.59 -1.14 -19.44
N PRO A 100 28.72 -1.89 -19.47
CA PRO A 100 29.34 -2.38 -18.25
C PRO A 100 30.12 -1.28 -17.51
N ALA A 101 29.98 -1.23 -16.19
CA ALA A 101 30.76 -0.32 -15.34
C ALA A 101 32.22 -0.77 -15.16
N LEU A 102 32.49 -2.06 -15.35
CA LEU A 102 33.82 -2.67 -15.28
C LEU A 102 34.07 -3.50 -16.53
N GLN A 103 35.28 -3.38 -17.09
CA GLN A 103 35.74 -4.19 -18.22
C GLN A 103 36.97 -5.01 -17.81
N PRO A 104 37.14 -6.23 -18.34
CA PRO A 104 38.20 -7.14 -17.91
C PRO A 104 39.60 -6.65 -18.32
N ASP A 105 39.68 -5.91 -19.42
CA ASP A 105 40.89 -5.46 -20.10
C ASP A 105 41.19 -3.96 -19.90
N ALA A 106 40.51 -3.30 -18.95
CA ALA A 106 40.74 -1.89 -18.66
C ALA A 106 42.23 -1.58 -18.38
N PRO A 107 42.81 -0.53 -19.01
CA PRO A 107 44.20 -0.17 -18.83
C PRO A 107 44.47 0.27 -17.39
N SER A 108 45.70 0.01 -16.90
CA SER A 108 46.11 0.50 -15.59
C SER A 108 46.45 1.99 -15.66
N PRO A 109 46.03 2.82 -14.68
CA PRO A 109 46.35 4.25 -14.65
C PRO A 109 47.83 4.55 -14.35
N GLY A 110 48.66 3.53 -14.07
CA GLY A 110 50.06 3.68 -13.68
C GLY A 110 50.23 3.89 -12.16
N PRO A 111 51.47 3.92 -11.65
CA PRO A 111 51.72 4.18 -10.24
C PRO A 111 51.37 5.63 -9.88
N SER A 112 50.72 5.83 -8.74
CA SER A 112 50.53 7.17 -8.18
C SER A 112 51.86 7.75 -7.70
N ASP A 113 52.12 9.01 -8.01
CA ASP A 113 53.32 9.76 -7.62
C ASP A 113 53.12 10.60 -6.34
N HIS A 114 51.89 10.68 -5.82
CA HIS A 114 51.55 11.56 -4.71
C HIS A 114 50.49 10.99 -3.75
N PRO A 115 50.67 11.07 -2.42
CA PRO A 115 49.74 10.48 -1.44
C PRO A 115 48.29 10.99 -1.51
N LEU A 116 48.05 12.20 -2.02
CA LEU A 116 46.70 12.78 -2.19
C LEU A 116 46.03 12.42 -3.53
N PHE A 117 46.76 11.87 -4.50
CA PHE A 117 46.28 11.63 -5.87
C PHE A 117 46.49 10.16 -6.26
N GLN A 118 45.90 9.27 -5.46
CA GLN A 118 45.99 7.83 -5.67
C GLN A 118 44.89 7.37 -6.63
N ALA A 119 45.29 6.65 -7.67
CA ALA A 119 44.41 5.97 -8.59
C ALA A 119 44.93 4.55 -8.82
N GLU A 120 44.03 3.58 -8.83
CA GLU A 120 44.36 2.16 -9.02
C GLU A 120 43.57 1.59 -10.20
N ALA A 121 44.05 0.46 -10.74
CA ALA A 121 43.38 -0.23 -11.83
C ALA A 121 42.08 -0.88 -11.33
N ALA A 122 40.97 -0.58 -12.00
CA ALA A 122 39.68 -1.22 -11.77
C ALA A 122 39.32 -2.10 -12.97
N ARG A 123 39.37 -3.42 -12.79
CA ARG A 123 39.00 -4.42 -13.81
C ARG A 123 37.88 -5.30 -13.30
N GLY A 124 37.07 -5.84 -14.21
CA GLY A 124 35.92 -6.64 -13.80
C GLY A 124 34.98 -6.99 -14.93
N VAL A 125 33.86 -7.60 -14.56
CA VAL A 125 32.77 -7.97 -15.47
C VAL A 125 31.43 -7.58 -14.85
N CYS A 126 30.54 -7.02 -15.65
CA CYS A 126 29.16 -6.71 -15.25
C CYS A 126 28.19 -7.60 -16.04
N LYS A 127 27.34 -8.34 -15.34
CA LYS A 127 26.28 -9.17 -15.93
C LYS A 127 24.89 -8.72 -15.48
N VAL A 128 23.89 -9.00 -16.31
CA VAL A 128 22.47 -8.86 -16.01
C VAL A 128 21.84 -10.25 -15.96
N LEU A 129 21.04 -10.52 -14.93
CA LEU A 129 20.32 -11.77 -14.77
C LEU A 129 18.82 -11.49 -14.73
N CYS A 130 18.10 -11.87 -15.79
CA CYS A 130 16.64 -11.90 -15.78
C CYS A 130 16.17 -13.09 -14.94
N PHE A 131 15.19 -12.86 -14.06
CA PHE A 131 14.66 -13.89 -13.16
C PHE A 131 13.61 -14.79 -13.82
N HIS A 132 12.82 -14.23 -14.74
CA HIS A 132 11.67 -14.90 -15.36
C HIS A 132 11.41 -14.30 -16.76
N PRO A 133 10.85 -15.03 -17.73
CA PRO A 133 10.52 -14.49 -19.06
C PRO A 133 9.39 -13.44 -19.09
N TRP A 134 8.67 -13.26 -17.98
CA TRP A 134 7.49 -12.38 -17.91
C TRP A 134 7.83 -11.11 -17.14
N SER A 135 7.49 -9.95 -17.71
CA SER A 135 7.76 -8.65 -17.10
C SER A 135 6.75 -8.23 -16.03
N ASP A 136 5.58 -8.88 -15.97
CA ASP A 136 4.49 -8.57 -15.03
C ASP A 136 4.58 -9.34 -13.70
N VAL A 137 5.68 -10.07 -13.47
CA VAL A 137 5.95 -10.79 -12.22
C VAL A 137 7.13 -10.18 -11.47
N THR A 138 7.15 -10.36 -10.15
CA THR A 138 8.29 -10.00 -9.29
C THR A 138 8.56 -11.13 -8.31
N LEU A 139 9.75 -11.16 -7.68
CA LEU A 139 10.14 -12.27 -6.78
C LEU A 139 9.04 -12.77 -5.82
N PRO A 140 8.26 -11.93 -5.11
CA PRO A 140 7.20 -12.40 -4.21
C PRO A 140 5.98 -13.05 -4.89
N LEU A 141 5.85 -12.92 -6.21
CA LEU A 141 4.76 -13.48 -7.02
C LEU A 141 5.19 -14.73 -7.80
N MET A 142 6.50 -15.02 -7.82
CA MET A 142 7.05 -16.22 -8.45
C MET A 142 6.80 -17.46 -7.57
N SER A 143 6.76 -18.62 -8.20
CA SER A 143 6.66 -19.89 -7.48
C SER A 143 7.99 -20.20 -6.76
N VAL A 144 7.94 -21.02 -5.70
CA VAL A 144 9.16 -21.44 -4.98
C VAL A 144 10.18 -22.12 -5.91
N PRO A 145 9.79 -23.02 -6.84
CA PRO A 145 10.72 -23.58 -7.83
C PRO A 145 11.37 -22.52 -8.75
N GLU A 146 10.64 -21.49 -9.17
CA GLU A 146 11.20 -20.40 -9.98
C GLU A 146 12.23 -19.58 -9.20
N ILE A 147 11.93 -19.22 -7.95
CA ILE A 147 12.89 -18.52 -7.07
C ILE A 147 14.12 -19.39 -6.84
N ARG A 148 13.94 -20.70 -6.65
CA ARG A 148 15.05 -21.63 -6.51
C ARG A 148 15.96 -21.64 -7.74
N ALA A 149 15.41 -21.57 -8.95
CA ALA A 149 16.22 -21.47 -10.16
C ALA A 149 17.06 -20.19 -10.21
N VAL A 150 16.52 -19.05 -9.72
CA VAL A 150 17.28 -17.79 -9.58
C VAL A 150 18.48 -17.98 -8.64
N ILE A 151 18.23 -18.55 -7.47
CA ILE A 151 19.24 -18.86 -6.45
C ILE A 151 20.33 -19.79 -6.99
N ASP A 152 19.96 -20.82 -7.76
CA ASP A 152 20.94 -21.74 -8.37
C ASP A 152 21.84 -21.01 -9.38
N VAL A 153 21.30 -20.04 -10.15
CA VAL A 153 22.12 -19.21 -11.04
C VAL A 153 23.01 -18.24 -10.28
N TRP A 154 22.53 -17.64 -9.18
CA TRP A 154 23.38 -16.88 -8.27
C TRP A 154 24.57 -17.71 -7.77
N ALA A 155 24.37 -19.01 -7.53
CA ALA A 155 25.42 -19.90 -7.03
C ALA A 155 26.46 -20.13 -8.11
N SER A 156 26.00 -20.53 -9.29
CA SER A 156 26.83 -20.78 -10.46
C SER A 156 27.65 -19.55 -10.83
N VAL A 157 27.03 -18.37 -10.97
CA VAL A 157 27.75 -17.16 -11.39
C VAL A 157 28.77 -16.69 -10.36
N THR A 158 28.52 -16.92 -9.07
CA THR A 158 29.46 -16.62 -7.99
C THR A 158 30.67 -17.53 -8.04
N GLU A 159 30.48 -18.82 -8.33
CA GLU A 159 31.56 -19.78 -8.52
C GLU A 159 32.40 -19.44 -9.78
N ASP A 160 31.72 -19.20 -10.90
CA ASP A 160 32.33 -18.95 -12.21
C ASP A 160 33.17 -17.66 -12.24
N LEU A 161 32.56 -16.52 -11.91
CA LEU A 161 33.27 -15.24 -11.84
C LEU A 161 34.25 -15.21 -10.69
N GLY A 162 33.89 -15.94 -9.65
CA GLY A 162 34.69 -16.16 -8.50
C GLY A 162 36.08 -16.62 -8.83
N ALA A 163 36.25 -17.66 -9.63
CA ALA A 163 37.56 -18.19 -10.00
C ALA A 163 38.58 -17.14 -10.49
N GLN A 164 38.13 -15.99 -10.98
CA GLN A 164 38.96 -14.93 -11.55
C GLN A 164 39.01 -13.64 -10.71
N TYR A 165 37.96 -13.34 -9.94
CA TYR A 165 37.81 -12.07 -9.25
C TYR A 165 37.64 -12.25 -7.73
N PRO A 166 38.33 -11.47 -6.89
CA PRO A 166 38.25 -11.58 -5.43
C PRO A 166 36.89 -11.17 -4.84
N TRP A 167 36.05 -10.44 -5.59
CA TRP A 167 34.73 -10.04 -5.13
C TRP A 167 33.69 -10.16 -6.25
N VAL A 168 32.56 -10.78 -5.92
CA VAL A 168 31.38 -10.90 -6.79
C VAL A 168 30.19 -10.32 -6.03
N GLN A 169 29.70 -9.17 -6.49
CA GLN A 169 28.56 -8.49 -5.90
C GLN A 169 27.29 -8.77 -6.70
N ILE A 170 26.39 -9.57 -6.12
CA ILE A 170 25.02 -9.71 -6.59
C ILE A 170 24.17 -8.62 -5.94
N PHE A 171 23.34 -7.91 -6.72
CA PHE A 171 22.41 -6.92 -6.19
C PHE A 171 21.20 -6.70 -7.10
N GLU A 172 20.05 -6.41 -6.49
CA GLU A 172 18.80 -6.05 -7.19
C GLU A 172 18.40 -4.61 -6.82
N ASN A 173 18.18 -3.78 -7.84
CA ASN A 173 17.54 -2.47 -7.68
C ASN A 173 16.09 -2.59 -8.15
N LYS A 174 15.12 -2.56 -7.23
CA LYS A 174 13.71 -2.74 -7.54
C LYS A 174 12.91 -1.44 -7.48
N GLY A 175 12.21 -1.16 -8.58
CA GLY A 175 11.26 -0.04 -8.70
C GLY A 175 11.92 1.29 -9.05
N ALA A 176 11.16 2.18 -9.69
CA ALA A 176 11.63 3.47 -10.16
C ALA A 176 12.23 4.34 -9.03
N MET A 177 11.71 4.22 -7.80
CA MET A 177 12.19 4.95 -6.63
C MET A 177 13.66 4.65 -6.29
N MET A 178 14.15 3.45 -6.63
CA MET A 178 15.51 2.99 -6.43
C MET A 178 16.40 3.19 -7.67
N GLY A 179 15.93 3.93 -8.67
CA GLY A 179 16.67 4.20 -9.91
C GLY A 179 16.59 3.09 -10.96
N CYS A 180 15.69 2.11 -10.79
CA CYS A 180 15.47 1.07 -11.79
C CYS A 180 14.56 1.60 -12.91
N SER A 181 15.08 1.66 -14.14
CA SER A 181 14.35 2.18 -15.31
C SER A 181 13.61 1.11 -16.10
N ASN A 182 13.89 -0.18 -15.87
CA ASN A 182 13.25 -1.29 -16.58
C ASN A 182 12.43 -2.16 -15.61
N PRO A 183 11.12 -2.37 -15.84
CA PRO A 183 10.25 -3.10 -14.92
C PRO A 183 10.43 -4.63 -14.97
N HIS A 184 11.14 -5.18 -15.95
CA HIS A 184 11.36 -6.62 -16.07
C HIS A 184 12.13 -7.15 -14.85
N PRO A 185 11.75 -8.31 -14.25
CA PRO A 185 12.38 -8.79 -13.02
C PRO A 185 13.82 -9.27 -13.28
N HIS A 186 14.80 -8.56 -12.72
CA HIS A 186 16.22 -8.86 -12.93
C HIS A 186 17.08 -8.40 -11.75
N CYS A 187 18.28 -8.96 -11.64
CA CYS A 187 19.36 -8.41 -10.84
C CYS A 187 20.61 -8.13 -11.70
N GLN A 188 21.63 -7.58 -11.05
CA GLN A 188 22.95 -7.41 -11.64
C GLN A 188 23.99 -8.17 -10.83
N VAL A 189 25.08 -8.55 -11.51
CA VAL A 189 26.24 -9.21 -10.91
C VAL A 189 27.49 -8.49 -11.37
N TRP A 190 28.19 -7.82 -10.45
CA TRP A 190 29.44 -7.12 -10.75
C TRP A 190 30.59 -7.85 -10.06
N ALA A 191 31.54 -8.33 -10.85
CA ALA A 191 32.78 -8.92 -10.35
C ALA A 191 33.92 -7.92 -10.50
N SER A 192 34.72 -7.72 -9.45
CA SER A 192 35.77 -6.70 -9.41
C SER A 192 37.13 -7.28 -9.00
N SER A 193 38.20 -6.76 -9.60
CA SER A 193 39.60 -7.10 -9.28
C SER A 193 40.07 -6.58 -7.91
N PHE A 194 39.21 -5.82 -7.22
CA PHE A 194 39.45 -5.21 -5.92
C PHE A 194 38.27 -5.52 -4.99
N LEU A 195 38.52 -5.45 -3.68
CA LEU A 195 37.48 -5.57 -2.66
C LEU A 195 36.81 -4.19 -2.49
N PRO A 196 35.48 -4.03 -2.68
CA PRO A 196 34.82 -2.74 -2.49
C PRO A 196 34.86 -2.25 -1.04
N ASP A 197 34.69 -0.94 -0.82
CA ASP A 197 34.79 -0.30 0.49
C ASP A 197 33.99 -0.98 1.62
N ILE A 198 32.72 -1.31 1.36
CA ILE A 198 31.86 -1.97 2.37
C ILE A 198 32.43 -3.36 2.68
N ALA A 199 32.79 -4.13 1.66
CA ALA A 199 33.34 -5.46 1.84
C ALA A 199 34.67 -5.43 2.62
N GLN A 200 35.54 -4.43 2.40
CA GLN A 200 36.76 -4.23 3.19
C GLN A 200 36.47 -3.93 4.67
N ARG A 201 35.44 -3.13 4.97
CA ARG A 201 35.07 -2.81 6.36
C ARG A 201 34.50 -4.03 7.07
N GLU A 202 33.61 -4.76 6.42
CA GLU A 202 33.02 -5.98 6.97
C GLU A 202 34.04 -7.10 7.15
N GLU A 203 35.01 -7.20 6.23
CA GLU A 203 36.17 -8.08 6.37
C GLU A 203 36.95 -7.76 7.66
N LYS A 204 37.34 -6.49 7.82
CA LYS A 204 38.12 -6.02 8.96
C LYS A 204 37.39 -6.25 10.28
N SER A 205 36.10 -5.91 10.36
CA SER A 205 35.32 -6.00 11.59
C SER A 205 35.05 -7.44 12.01
N GLN A 206 34.66 -8.31 11.07
CA GLN A 206 34.43 -9.72 11.33
C GLN A 206 35.72 -10.43 11.74
N ARG A 207 36.84 -10.17 11.05
CA ARG A 207 38.15 -10.74 11.40
C ARG A 207 38.59 -10.30 12.79
N ALA A 208 38.43 -9.02 13.12
CA ALA A 208 38.77 -8.48 14.44
C ALA A 208 37.91 -9.11 15.55
N TYR A 209 36.60 -9.27 15.32
CA TYR A 209 35.70 -9.91 16.27
C TYR A 209 36.07 -11.38 16.49
N GLN A 210 36.25 -12.17 15.43
CA GLN A 210 36.61 -13.58 15.55
C GLN A 210 37.97 -13.76 16.24
N SER A 211 38.95 -12.91 15.94
CA SER A 211 40.27 -12.95 16.59
C SER A 211 40.17 -12.76 18.11
N ARG A 212 39.22 -11.94 18.57
CA ARG A 212 39.00 -11.63 19.98
C ARG A 212 38.09 -12.64 20.69
N HIS A 213 37.03 -13.09 20.02
CA HIS A 213 35.93 -13.87 20.62
C HIS A 213 35.90 -15.34 20.21
N ARG A 214 36.72 -15.74 19.23
CA ARG A 214 36.80 -17.11 18.69
C ARG A 214 35.52 -17.64 18.03
N GLU A 215 34.56 -16.76 17.75
CA GLU A 215 33.32 -17.06 17.03
C GLU A 215 33.04 -15.98 15.97
N PRO A 216 32.40 -16.31 14.82
CA PRO A 216 32.00 -15.32 13.83
C PRO A 216 30.99 -14.31 14.38
N LEU A 217 31.16 -13.04 14.06
CA LEU A 217 30.34 -11.93 14.57
C LEU A 217 28.84 -12.16 14.34
N LEU A 218 28.46 -12.49 13.11
CA LEU A 218 27.04 -12.62 12.74
C LEU A 218 26.42 -13.94 13.23
N MET A 219 27.22 -14.96 13.52
CA MET A 219 26.72 -16.19 14.16
C MET A 219 26.27 -15.90 15.59
N GLU A 220 27.11 -15.22 16.37
CA GLU A 220 26.75 -14.80 17.73
C GLU A 220 25.60 -13.78 17.71
N TYR A 221 25.62 -12.82 16.78
CA TYR A 221 24.52 -11.87 16.63
C TYR A 221 23.18 -12.56 16.31
N GLY A 222 23.17 -13.51 15.37
CA GLY A 222 21.99 -14.30 15.04
C GLY A 222 21.46 -15.10 16.23
N HIS A 223 22.36 -15.70 17.02
CA HIS A 223 22.01 -16.41 18.25
C HIS A 223 21.36 -15.47 19.29
N GLN A 224 21.97 -14.31 19.53
CA GLN A 224 21.43 -13.30 20.46
C GLN A 224 20.04 -12.81 20.05
N GLU A 225 19.80 -12.62 18.75
CA GLU A 225 18.51 -12.17 18.25
C GLU A 225 17.43 -13.26 18.34
N LEU A 226 17.79 -14.53 18.18
CA LEU A 226 16.91 -15.67 18.46
C LEU A 226 16.48 -15.74 19.93
N LEU A 227 17.36 -15.36 20.86
CA LEU A 227 17.04 -15.28 22.29
C LEU A 227 16.15 -14.06 22.62
N ARG A 228 16.47 -12.90 22.05
CA ARG A 228 15.78 -11.62 22.35
C ARG A 228 14.43 -11.47 21.68
N LYS A 229 14.25 -12.03 20.47
CA LYS A 229 13.01 -12.12 19.68
C LYS A 229 12.36 -10.80 19.23
N GLU A 230 12.65 -9.68 19.87
CA GLU A 230 12.02 -8.37 19.62
C GLU A 230 12.23 -7.83 18.20
N ARG A 231 13.32 -8.21 17.52
CA ARG A 231 13.68 -7.77 16.16
C ARG A 231 13.51 -8.83 15.08
N LEU A 232 13.04 -10.04 15.44
CA LEU A 232 12.82 -11.13 14.49
C LEU A 232 11.59 -10.84 13.63
N VAL A 233 11.76 -10.98 12.31
CA VAL A 233 10.69 -10.82 11.32
C VAL A 233 10.21 -12.18 10.84
N LEU A 234 11.13 -13.09 10.50
CA LEU A 234 10.85 -14.46 10.06
C LEU A 234 11.93 -15.42 10.58
N THR A 235 11.52 -16.65 10.86
CA THR A 235 12.43 -17.76 11.16
C THR A 235 11.95 -19.00 10.42
N SER A 236 12.85 -19.68 9.73
CA SER A 236 12.61 -21.01 9.17
C SER A 236 13.60 -22.01 9.78
N GLU A 237 13.60 -23.24 9.27
CA GLU A 237 14.56 -24.26 9.66
C GLU A 237 16.01 -23.77 9.47
N HIS A 238 16.31 -23.21 8.30
CA HIS A 238 17.67 -22.85 7.88
C HIS A 238 17.97 -21.35 7.89
N TRP A 239 16.97 -20.48 7.95
CA TRP A 239 17.15 -19.03 7.77
C TRP A 239 16.54 -18.21 8.90
N LEU A 240 17.12 -17.03 9.15
CA LEU A 240 16.50 -16.00 9.96
C LEU A 240 16.47 -14.65 9.22
N VAL A 241 15.38 -13.92 9.39
CA VAL A 241 15.20 -12.55 8.92
C VAL A 241 14.89 -11.68 10.12
N LEU A 242 15.64 -10.59 10.26
CA LEU A 242 15.48 -9.65 11.35
C LEU A 242 15.68 -8.21 10.90
N VAL A 243 15.22 -7.26 11.70
CA VAL A 243 15.61 -5.85 11.57
C VAL A 243 16.88 -5.65 12.41
N PRO A 244 18.06 -5.37 11.83
CA PRO A 244 19.28 -5.28 12.62
C PRO A 244 19.19 -4.15 13.66
N PHE A 245 19.84 -4.35 14.81
CA PHE A 245 19.86 -3.38 15.90
C PHE A 245 20.37 -2.00 15.45
N TRP A 246 21.25 -2.00 14.45
CA TRP A 246 21.87 -0.84 13.83
C TRP A 246 21.27 -0.47 12.46
N ALA A 247 20.05 -0.92 12.14
CA ALA A 247 19.39 -0.60 10.88
C ALA A 247 19.37 0.92 10.62
N VAL A 248 19.73 1.37 9.42
CA VAL A 248 19.69 2.77 8.97
C VAL A 248 18.42 3.08 8.20
N TRP A 249 18.00 2.16 7.33
CA TRP A 249 16.77 2.31 6.55
C TRP A 249 15.54 1.92 7.38
N PRO A 250 14.35 2.48 7.08
CA PRO A 250 13.19 2.33 7.95
C PRO A 250 12.82 0.87 8.14
N PHE A 251 12.60 0.14 7.05
CA PHE A 251 12.28 -1.30 7.05
C PHE A 251 13.48 -2.15 6.62
N GLN A 252 14.70 -1.75 6.99
CA GLN A 252 15.90 -2.54 6.70
C GLN A 252 15.78 -3.94 7.30
N THR A 253 16.10 -4.97 6.52
CA THR A 253 16.20 -6.33 7.04
C THR A 253 17.54 -6.97 6.69
N LEU A 254 18.01 -7.82 7.60
CA LEU A 254 19.15 -8.69 7.44
C LEU A 254 18.63 -10.14 7.35
N LEU A 255 18.98 -10.83 6.27
CA LEU A 255 18.75 -12.26 6.07
C LEU A 255 20.07 -12.99 6.27
N LEU A 256 20.10 -14.02 7.11
CA LEU A 256 21.29 -14.83 7.34
C LEU A 256 20.92 -16.31 7.55
N PRO A 257 21.77 -17.26 7.13
CA PRO A 257 21.56 -18.66 7.43
C PRO A 257 21.85 -18.93 8.91
N ARG A 258 21.16 -19.91 9.47
CA ARG A 258 21.33 -20.34 10.86
C ARG A 258 22.58 -21.21 11.05
N ARG A 259 23.05 -21.82 9.96
CA ARG A 259 24.34 -22.51 9.88
C ARG A 259 25.43 -21.50 9.54
N HIS A 260 26.65 -21.77 10.00
CA HIS A 260 27.84 -21.04 9.56
C HIS A 260 28.11 -21.38 8.08
N VAL A 261 28.01 -20.37 7.22
CA VAL A 261 28.15 -20.47 5.76
C VAL A 261 28.99 -19.29 5.31
N LEU A 262 30.06 -19.54 4.56
CA LEU A 262 30.92 -18.48 4.04
C LEU A 262 30.40 -17.98 2.68
N ARG A 263 29.95 -18.89 1.80
CA ARG A 263 29.76 -18.62 0.35
C ARG A 263 28.46 -19.16 -0.28
N LEU A 264 28.01 -18.63 -1.44
CA LEU A 264 26.74 -19.01 -2.14
C LEU A 264 26.75 -20.45 -2.65
N PRO A 265 27.89 -20.92 -3.15
CA PRO A 265 28.01 -22.31 -3.55
C PRO A 265 28.04 -23.30 -2.38
N GLU A 266 28.36 -22.88 -1.14
CA GLU A 266 28.54 -23.76 0.04
C GLU A 266 27.23 -24.20 0.71
N LEU A 267 26.12 -23.76 0.19
CA LEU A 267 24.83 -24.10 0.75
C LEU A 267 24.34 -25.38 0.11
N THR A 268 23.85 -26.24 0.99
CA THR A 268 23.25 -27.50 0.58
C THR A 268 22.06 -27.23 -0.34
N PRO A 269 21.58 -28.21 -1.11
CA PRO A 269 20.34 -28.06 -1.85
C PRO A 269 19.15 -27.59 -0.99
N ALA A 270 19.19 -27.75 0.35
CA ALA A 270 18.18 -27.22 1.28
C ALA A 270 18.41 -25.75 1.67
N GLU A 271 19.59 -25.18 1.42
CA GLU A 271 20.04 -23.94 2.05
C GLU A 271 20.43 -22.79 1.08
N ARG A 272 20.58 -22.95 -0.25
CA ARG A 272 21.27 -21.98 -1.17
C ARG A 272 20.88 -20.49 -1.09
N ASP A 273 21.87 -19.65 -0.73
CA ASP A 273 22.21 -18.21 -1.01
C ASP A 273 23.50 -17.86 -0.20
N GLY A 274 24.50 -17.00 -0.56
CA GLY A 274 25.92 -16.95 -0.07
C GLY A 274 26.98 -16.00 -0.74
N ALA A 275 28.23 -15.90 -0.23
CA ALA A 275 29.30 -14.90 -0.54
C ALA A 275 30.68 -15.44 -1.12
N PRO A 276 31.88 -14.81 -0.96
CA PRO A 276 32.82 -14.41 -2.04
C PRO A 276 33.93 -15.41 -2.43
N THR A 277 34.55 -15.23 -3.60
CA THR A 277 35.28 -16.27 -4.35
C THR A 277 36.65 -15.77 -4.91
N GLY A 278 37.47 -16.65 -5.53
CA GLY A 278 38.65 -16.25 -6.35
C GLY A 278 40.04 -16.51 -5.83
N SER A 279 41.02 -15.69 -6.22
CA SER A 279 42.45 -15.85 -5.86
C SER A 279 42.69 -15.87 -4.35
N GLU A 280 41.72 -15.34 -3.59
CA GLU A 280 41.66 -15.34 -2.14
C GLU A 280 41.02 -16.62 -1.56
N ALA A 281 40.50 -17.55 -2.36
CA ALA A 281 39.78 -18.74 -1.90
C ALA A 281 40.60 -19.67 -0.98
N GLY A 282 41.94 -19.60 -1.06
CA GLY A 282 42.86 -20.36 -0.21
C GLY A 282 43.21 -19.73 1.15
N ALA A 283 42.79 -18.49 1.43
CA ALA A 283 43.02 -17.85 2.71
C ALA A 283 41.99 -18.29 3.78
N ASN A 284 42.31 -18.07 5.07
CA ASN A 284 41.36 -18.35 6.14
C ASN A 284 40.28 -17.24 6.20
N TRP A 285 39.04 -17.64 5.92
CA TRP A 285 37.83 -16.81 5.93
C TRP A 285 36.80 -17.28 6.97
N ASP A 286 37.19 -18.10 7.94
CA ASP A 286 36.27 -18.67 8.95
C ASP A 286 35.53 -17.59 9.76
N HIS A 287 36.01 -16.34 9.77
CA HIS A 287 35.34 -15.21 10.40
C HIS A 287 34.11 -14.70 9.65
N TRP A 288 33.98 -15.00 8.35
CA TRP A 288 32.85 -14.55 7.55
C TRP A 288 31.58 -15.33 7.87
N GLN A 289 30.46 -14.66 7.68
CA GLN A 289 29.15 -15.28 7.60
C GLN A 289 28.38 -14.59 6.49
N LEU A 290 27.87 -15.39 5.56
CA LEU A 290 26.95 -14.88 4.56
C LEU A 290 25.80 -14.13 5.22
N HIS A 291 25.42 -13.03 4.59
CA HIS A 291 24.15 -12.39 4.81
C HIS A 291 23.69 -11.59 3.58
N ALA A 292 22.39 -11.28 3.52
CA ALA A 292 21.82 -10.36 2.53
C ALA A 292 21.17 -9.16 3.23
N HIS A 293 21.38 -7.97 2.67
CA HIS A 293 20.79 -6.73 3.17
C HIS A 293 19.65 -6.26 2.26
N TYR A 294 18.53 -5.86 2.86
CA TYR A 294 17.43 -5.20 2.15
C TYR A 294 17.29 -3.77 2.65
N TYR A 295 17.35 -2.79 1.76
CA TYR A 295 17.32 -1.35 2.07
C TYR A 295 16.11 -0.63 1.46
N PRO A 296 14.87 -0.93 1.89
CA PRO A 296 13.68 -0.28 1.34
C PRO A 296 13.60 1.20 1.75
N PRO A 297 13.31 2.12 0.81
CA PRO A 297 13.29 3.55 1.08
C PRO A 297 12.01 4.04 1.73
N LEU A 298 10.92 3.28 1.68
CA LEU A 298 9.62 3.71 2.22
C LEU A 298 9.68 3.91 3.74
N LEU A 299 9.07 4.98 4.25
CA LEU A 299 9.11 5.35 5.67
C LEU A 299 7.73 5.33 6.32
N ARG A 300 6.78 6.13 5.82
CA ARG A 300 5.46 6.34 6.48
C ARG A 300 4.28 5.70 5.75
N SER A 301 4.37 5.58 4.43
CA SER A 301 3.33 5.05 3.56
C SER A 301 3.94 4.55 2.25
N ALA A 302 3.12 4.02 1.35
CA ALA A 302 3.52 3.67 -0.02
C ALA A 302 4.00 4.88 -0.85
N THR A 303 3.80 6.10 -0.36
CA THR A 303 4.07 7.35 -1.08
C THR A 303 5.07 8.26 -0.37
N VAL A 304 5.48 7.94 0.87
CA VAL A 304 6.42 8.76 1.65
C VAL A 304 7.68 7.96 1.96
N ARG A 305 8.78 8.34 1.31
CA ARG A 305 10.11 7.75 1.47
C ARG A 305 10.98 8.47 2.48
N LYS A 306 12.00 7.78 2.97
CA LYS A 306 13.18 8.36 3.62
C LYS A 306 14.09 9.00 2.56
N PHE A 307 14.70 10.11 2.94
CA PHE A 307 15.74 10.80 2.17
C PHE A 307 17.03 10.81 2.99
N MET A 308 18.07 10.10 2.54
CA MET A 308 19.41 10.20 3.13
C MET A 308 20.12 11.43 2.54
N VAL A 309 19.95 12.57 3.19
CA VAL A 309 20.46 13.87 2.73
C VAL A 309 20.89 14.73 3.92
N GLY A 310 21.56 15.85 3.65
CA GLY A 310 21.87 16.87 4.67
C GLY A 310 22.73 16.29 5.80
N TYR A 311 22.16 16.16 7.00
CA TYR A 311 22.85 15.59 8.17
C TYR A 311 23.39 14.18 7.90
N GLU A 312 22.65 13.33 7.19
CA GLU A 312 23.08 11.95 6.90
C GLU A 312 24.24 11.88 5.90
N MET A 313 24.46 12.93 5.08
CA MET A 313 25.60 13.01 4.16
C MET A 313 26.84 13.68 4.75
N LEU A 314 26.67 14.55 5.76
CA LEU A 314 27.75 15.36 6.32
C LEU A 314 28.18 14.98 7.74
N ALA A 315 27.38 14.19 8.45
CA ALA A 315 27.64 13.81 9.83
C ALA A 315 27.53 12.29 10.05
N GLN A 316 26.32 11.76 10.20
CA GLN A 316 26.08 10.33 10.42
C GLN A 316 24.65 9.93 10.07
N ALA A 317 24.44 8.64 9.81
CA ALA A 317 23.13 8.07 9.55
C ALA A 317 22.12 8.35 10.69
N GLN A 318 20.86 8.61 10.33
CA GLN A 318 19.79 8.96 11.28
C GLN A 318 18.48 8.23 10.95
N ARG A 319 17.76 7.72 11.97
CA ARG A 319 16.44 7.11 11.78
C ARG A 319 15.38 7.63 12.75
N ASP A 320 14.15 7.66 12.26
CA ASP A 320 13.00 8.22 12.98
C ASP A 320 12.20 7.18 13.78
N LEU A 321 12.23 5.90 13.38
CA LEU A 321 11.52 4.78 14.02
C LEU A 321 12.53 3.87 14.69
N THR A 322 12.27 3.23 15.84
CA THR A 322 13.25 2.25 16.38
C THR A 322 13.19 0.91 15.63
N PRO A 323 14.29 0.15 15.50
CA PRO A 323 14.27 -1.20 14.92
C PRO A 323 13.19 -2.14 15.49
N GLU A 324 12.89 -2.04 16.79
CA GLU A 324 11.89 -2.86 17.47
C GLU A 324 10.44 -2.50 17.05
N GLN A 325 10.16 -1.20 16.89
CA GLN A 325 8.86 -0.72 16.36
C GLN A 325 8.61 -1.21 14.93
N MET A 326 9.68 -1.41 14.16
CA MET A 326 9.60 -1.90 12.78
C MET A 326 9.35 -3.40 12.73
N SER A 327 10.10 -4.17 13.50
CA SER A 327 9.91 -5.63 13.61
C SER A 327 8.46 -5.98 13.98
N SER A 328 7.89 -5.30 14.99
CA SER A 328 6.49 -5.50 15.36
C SER A 328 5.50 -5.15 14.23
N SER A 329 5.75 -4.08 13.47
CA SER A 329 4.95 -3.70 12.29
C SER A 329 5.07 -4.71 11.13
N CYS A 330 6.27 -5.23 10.87
CA CYS A 330 6.53 -6.27 9.86
C CYS A 330 5.94 -7.62 10.25
N SER A 331 5.96 -8.00 11.54
CA SER A 331 5.41 -9.26 12.05
C SER A 331 3.91 -9.42 11.76
N GLY A 332 3.15 -8.32 11.73
CA GLY A 332 1.72 -8.31 11.39
C GLY A 332 1.44 -8.57 9.90
N LEU A 333 2.36 -8.19 9.01
CA LEU A 333 2.30 -8.47 7.56
C LEU A 333 2.90 -9.85 7.23
N SER A 334 3.96 -10.28 7.92
CA SER A 334 4.61 -11.58 7.77
C SER A 334 3.74 -12.76 8.19
N ARG A 335 2.84 -12.60 9.18
CA ARG A 335 1.91 -13.66 9.59
C ARG A 335 0.97 -14.11 8.46
N VAL A 336 0.67 -13.24 7.50
CA VAL A 336 -0.19 -13.57 6.35
C VAL A 336 0.58 -14.34 5.28
N LEU A 337 1.86 -14.04 5.06
CA LEU A 337 2.70 -14.73 4.09
C LEU A 337 3.22 -16.08 4.61
N VAL A 338 3.55 -16.18 5.91
CA VAL A 338 3.96 -17.45 6.53
C VAL A 338 2.79 -18.40 6.70
N ALA A 339 1.59 -17.93 7.08
CA ALA A 339 0.45 -18.84 7.18
C ALA A 339 0.09 -19.52 5.85
N VAL A 340 0.42 -18.90 4.72
CA VAL A 340 0.28 -19.51 3.38
C VAL A 340 1.44 -20.48 3.09
N ALA A 341 2.66 -20.19 3.55
CA ALA A 341 3.83 -21.05 3.36
C ALA A 341 3.88 -22.27 4.31
N THR A 342 3.53 -22.13 5.60
CA THR A 342 3.49 -23.24 6.56
C THR A 342 2.23 -24.10 6.42
N ALA A 343 1.11 -23.57 5.89
CA ALA A 343 -0.02 -24.40 5.51
C ALA A 343 0.29 -25.31 4.30
N LEU A 344 1.29 -24.96 3.48
CA LEU A 344 1.73 -25.77 2.34
C LEU A 344 2.90 -26.71 2.66
N VAL A 345 3.53 -26.60 3.83
CA VAL A 345 4.64 -27.47 4.25
C VAL A 345 4.23 -28.46 5.36
N SER A 346 3.05 -28.32 5.96
CA SER A 346 2.52 -29.25 6.98
C SER A 346 1.46 -30.25 6.47
N ALA A 347 1.23 -30.37 5.16
CA ALA A 347 0.23 -31.29 4.61
C ALA A 347 0.85 -32.65 4.20
N SER A 348 1.23 -33.44 5.19
CA SER A 348 1.25 -34.91 5.06
C SER A 348 0.35 -35.49 6.16
N SER A 349 -0.91 -35.07 6.16
CA SER A 349 -2.02 -35.77 6.81
C SER A 349 -3.06 -36.10 5.75
N SER A 350 -3.20 -37.39 5.43
CA SER A 350 -3.82 -37.88 4.19
C SER A 350 -5.35 -37.78 4.09
N CYS A 351 -6.05 -37.14 5.03
CA CYS A 351 -7.49 -36.99 4.95
C CYS A 351 -7.95 -35.58 5.36
N PRO A 352 -8.70 -34.85 4.50
CA PRO A 352 -9.19 -33.52 4.81
C PRO A 352 -10.27 -33.56 5.90
N GLN A 353 -10.20 -32.59 6.81
CA GLN A 353 -11.18 -32.36 7.88
C GLN A 353 -12.54 -31.93 7.27
N ALA A 354 -13.65 -32.44 7.83
CA ALA A 354 -14.99 -32.26 7.26
C ALA A 354 -15.47 -30.80 7.29
N TRP A 355 -15.65 -30.19 6.10
CA TRP A 355 -16.24 -28.85 5.93
C TRP A 355 -17.79 -28.88 5.91
N GLY A 356 -18.38 -30.04 5.58
CA GLY A 356 -19.81 -30.24 5.36
C GLY A 356 -20.40 -31.40 6.18
N PRO A 357 -21.60 -31.91 5.82
CA PRO A 357 -22.19 -33.06 6.50
C PRO A 357 -21.24 -34.27 6.47
N PRO A 358 -21.26 -35.12 7.51
CA PRO A 358 -20.38 -36.27 7.60
C PRO A 358 -20.55 -37.18 6.38
N GLY A 359 -19.42 -37.64 5.81
CA GLY A 359 -19.41 -38.51 4.64
C GLY A 359 -19.38 -37.78 3.29
N VAL A 360 -19.18 -36.45 3.24
CA VAL A 360 -18.96 -35.72 1.98
C VAL A 360 -17.52 -35.23 1.88
N GLN A 361 -16.87 -35.51 0.76
CA GLN A 361 -15.56 -34.97 0.38
C GLN A 361 -15.69 -34.11 -0.87
N TYR A 362 -14.80 -33.13 -0.96
CA TYR A 362 -14.82 -32.12 -2.02
C TYR A 362 -13.54 -32.17 -2.82
N GLY A 363 -13.64 -32.04 -4.14
CA GLY A 363 -12.49 -32.06 -5.05
C GLY A 363 -12.58 -31.00 -6.14
N GLN A 364 -11.47 -30.77 -6.84
CA GLN A 364 -11.42 -29.84 -7.97
C GLN A 364 -11.40 -30.61 -9.30
N PRO A 365 -12.26 -30.28 -10.28
CA PRO A 365 -12.19 -30.87 -11.62
C PRO A 365 -10.81 -30.71 -12.26
N GLY A 366 -10.34 -31.76 -12.93
CA GLY A 366 -9.05 -31.81 -13.62
C GLY A 366 -7.83 -31.97 -12.71
N ARG A 367 -8.02 -32.06 -11.39
CA ARG A 367 -6.95 -32.34 -10.40
C ARG A 367 -7.13 -33.73 -9.79
N PRO A 368 -6.04 -34.31 -9.24
CA PRO A 368 -6.16 -35.56 -8.52
C PRO A 368 -6.99 -35.37 -7.24
N VAL A 369 -7.90 -36.30 -6.96
CA VAL A 369 -8.75 -36.31 -5.77
C VAL A 369 -8.55 -37.64 -5.05
N THR A 370 -8.19 -37.58 -3.77
CA THR A 370 -8.04 -38.77 -2.93
C THR A 370 -9.25 -38.89 -2.02
N LEU A 371 -10.00 -39.99 -2.16
CA LEU A 371 -11.10 -40.34 -1.27
C LEU A 371 -10.60 -41.22 -0.12
N CYS A 372 -11.01 -40.91 1.10
CA CYS A 372 -10.69 -41.71 2.28
C CYS A 372 -11.88 -42.55 2.72
N CYS A 373 -11.64 -43.81 3.07
CA CYS A 373 -12.66 -44.68 3.63
C CYS A 373 -13.03 -44.24 5.06
N PRO A 374 -14.28 -43.82 5.34
CA PRO A 374 -14.66 -43.35 6.68
C PRO A 374 -14.58 -44.46 7.73
N GLY A 375 -14.00 -44.14 8.89
CA GLY A 375 -13.95 -45.07 10.04
C GLY A 375 -12.90 -46.17 9.92
N VAL A 376 -12.01 -46.12 8.92
CA VAL A 376 -10.93 -47.09 8.70
C VAL A 376 -9.57 -46.44 8.96
N THR A 377 -8.67 -47.15 9.64
CA THR A 377 -7.33 -46.66 9.99
C THR A 377 -6.41 -46.59 8.78
N ALA A 378 -5.46 -45.65 8.82
CA ALA A 378 -4.48 -45.45 7.74
C ALA A 378 -3.69 -46.74 7.46
N GLY A 379 -3.67 -47.16 6.19
CA GLY A 379 -2.95 -48.34 5.72
C GLY A 379 -3.74 -49.65 5.73
N ALA A 380 -4.98 -49.68 6.25
CA ALA A 380 -5.80 -50.88 6.18
C ALA A 380 -6.28 -51.16 4.73
N PRO A 381 -6.20 -52.40 4.23
CA PRO A 381 -6.63 -52.74 2.89
C PRO A 381 -8.15 -52.70 2.75
N VAL A 382 -8.66 -51.95 1.77
CA VAL A 382 -10.10 -51.87 1.46
C VAL A 382 -10.37 -52.09 -0.02
N SER A 383 -11.57 -52.56 -0.33
CA SER A 383 -12.08 -52.64 -1.70
C SER A 383 -13.03 -51.48 -1.98
N TRP A 384 -12.77 -50.73 -3.05
CA TRP A 384 -13.58 -49.57 -3.45
C TRP A 384 -14.54 -49.89 -4.60
N PHE A 385 -15.76 -49.40 -4.46
CA PHE A 385 -16.84 -49.52 -5.43
C PHE A 385 -17.52 -48.16 -5.61
N ARG A 386 -18.11 -47.93 -6.78
CA ARG A 386 -19.07 -46.85 -6.96
C ARG A 386 -20.47 -47.34 -6.58
N ASP A 387 -21.25 -46.51 -5.90
CA ASP A 387 -22.61 -46.86 -5.53
C ASP A 387 -23.45 -47.21 -6.78
N GLY A 388 -24.17 -48.32 -6.73
CA GLY A 388 -24.92 -48.88 -7.87
C GLY A 388 -24.08 -49.70 -8.87
N GLU A 389 -22.75 -49.75 -8.76
CA GLU A 389 -21.88 -50.54 -9.64
C GLU A 389 -21.30 -51.76 -8.91
N THR A 390 -21.24 -52.90 -9.62
CA THR A 390 -20.58 -54.13 -9.12
C THR A 390 -19.09 -54.20 -9.48
N ARG A 391 -18.62 -53.25 -10.30
CA ARG A 391 -17.23 -53.19 -10.76
C ARG A 391 -16.32 -52.68 -9.65
N LEU A 392 -15.25 -53.44 -9.38
CA LEU A 392 -14.20 -53.03 -8.46
C LEU A 392 -13.40 -51.87 -9.06
N LEU A 393 -13.33 -50.74 -8.34
CA LEU A 393 -12.51 -49.58 -8.72
C LEU A 393 -11.07 -49.76 -8.28
N GLN A 394 -10.88 -50.24 -7.05
CA GLN A 394 -9.56 -50.50 -6.48
C GLN A 394 -9.65 -51.64 -5.47
N GLY A 395 -8.72 -52.59 -5.58
CA GLY A 395 -8.62 -53.74 -4.69
C GLY A 395 -7.67 -53.53 -3.50
N PRO A 396 -7.68 -54.45 -2.53
CA PRO A 396 -6.88 -54.39 -1.32
C PRO A 396 -5.36 -54.44 -1.59
N ASP A 397 -4.94 -55.04 -2.71
CA ASP A 397 -3.53 -55.22 -3.08
C ASP A 397 -2.92 -54.02 -3.85
N SER A 398 -3.66 -52.91 -3.96
CA SER A 398 -3.26 -51.73 -4.74
C SER A 398 -2.09 -50.93 -4.13
N GLY A 399 -1.70 -51.21 -2.89
CA GLY A 399 -0.66 -50.47 -2.16
C GLY A 399 -1.10 -49.10 -1.63
N LEU A 400 -2.33 -48.65 -1.95
CA LEU A 400 -2.91 -47.38 -1.50
C LEU A 400 -3.76 -47.53 -0.21
N GLY A 401 -3.93 -48.76 0.28
CA GLY A 401 -4.64 -49.06 1.53
C GLY A 401 -6.07 -48.53 1.54
N HIS A 402 -6.38 -47.67 2.51
CA HIS A 402 -7.71 -47.10 2.76
C HIS A 402 -8.12 -45.93 1.84
N GLU A 403 -7.25 -45.55 0.89
CA GLU A 403 -7.43 -44.40 0.00
C GLU A 403 -7.81 -44.85 -1.42
N LEU A 404 -8.65 -44.08 -2.12
CA LEU A 404 -8.90 -44.20 -3.55
C LEU A 404 -8.42 -42.92 -4.25
N VAL A 405 -7.50 -43.04 -5.19
CA VAL A 405 -6.95 -41.89 -5.92
C VAL A 405 -7.58 -41.79 -7.31
N LEU A 406 -8.37 -40.75 -7.54
CA LEU A 406 -8.85 -40.36 -8.85
C LEU A 406 -7.81 -39.43 -9.47
N ALA A 407 -6.98 -39.92 -10.40
CA ALA A 407 -5.84 -39.17 -10.94
C ALA A 407 -6.24 -37.85 -11.64
N ARG A 408 -7.44 -37.81 -12.24
CA ARG A 408 -7.99 -36.62 -12.89
C ARG A 408 -9.52 -36.65 -12.80
N ALA A 409 -10.05 -36.08 -11.72
CA ALA A 409 -11.49 -36.09 -11.49
C ALA A 409 -12.24 -35.21 -12.49
N ASP A 410 -13.34 -35.70 -13.07
CA ASP A 410 -14.24 -34.92 -13.92
C ASP A 410 -15.69 -34.96 -13.41
N SER A 411 -16.61 -34.24 -14.08
CA SER A 411 -18.01 -34.16 -13.65
C SER A 411 -18.72 -35.52 -13.59
N THR A 412 -18.22 -36.54 -14.30
CA THR A 412 -18.76 -37.90 -14.27
C THR A 412 -18.27 -38.70 -13.07
N ASP A 413 -17.28 -38.23 -12.32
CA ASP A 413 -16.78 -38.87 -11.10
C ASP A 413 -17.55 -38.43 -9.84
N GLU A 414 -18.43 -37.43 -9.94
CA GLU A 414 -19.30 -37.06 -8.82
C GLU A 414 -20.25 -38.19 -8.44
N GLY A 415 -20.41 -38.44 -7.13
CA GLY A 415 -21.30 -39.48 -6.64
C GLY A 415 -20.81 -40.15 -5.36
N THR A 416 -21.50 -41.21 -4.98
CA THR A 416 -21.22 -41.97 -3.76
C THR A 416 -20.28 -43.13 -4.05
N TYR A 417 -19.25 -43.27 -3.22
CA TYR A 417 -18.26 -44.33 -3.24
C TYR A 417 -18.37 -45.15 -1.97
N ILE A 418 -18.26 -46.47 -2.12
CA ILE A 418 -18.41 -47.45 -1.06
C ILE A 418 -17.07 -48.15 -0.90
N CYS A 419 -16.51 -48.12 0.31
CA CYS A 419 -15.34 -48.90 0.67
C CYS A 419 -15.76 -50.06 1.59
N ARG A 420 -15.22 -51.25 1.33
CA ARG A 420 -15.46 -52.46 2.13
C ARG A 420 -14.16 -52.98 2.72
N THR A 421 -14.14 -53.20 4.02
CA THR A 421 -13.01 -53.86 4.70
C THR A 421 -13.11 -55.39 4.58
N LEU A 422 -12.01 -56.10 4.85
CA LEU A 422 -11.98 -57.56 4.89
C LEU A 422 -12.94 -58.15 5.95
N ASP A 423 -13.19 -57.41 7.03
CA ASP A 423 -14.08 -57.80 8.13
C ASP A 423 -15.57 -57.50 7.85
N GLY A 424 -15.90 -57.00 6.64
CA GLY A 424 -17.28 -56.72 6.22
C GLY A 424 -17.83 -55.36 6.65
N ALA A 425 -17.01 -54.47 7.24
CA ALA A 425 -17.43 -53.11 7.55
C ALA A 425 -17.50 -52.28 6.26
N VAL A 426 -18.52 -51.42 6.16
CA VAL A 426 -18.81 -50.60 4.98
C VAL A 426 -18.74 -49.13 5.33
N GLY A 427 -17.86 -48.39 4.65
CA GLY A 427 -17.81 -46.93 4.68
C GLY A 427 -18.39 -46.33 3.40
N MET A 428 -19.05 -45.17 3.51
CA MET A 428 -19.61 -44.45 2.37
C MET A 428 -19.11 -43.00 2.34
N VAL A 429 -18.62 -42.56 1.19
CA VAL A 429 -18.17 -41.19 0.96
C VAL A 429 -18.77 -40.64 -0.34
N THR A 430 -19.33 -39.44 -0.30
CA THR A 430 -19.86 -38.74 -1.47
C THR A 430 -18.84 -37.71 -1.96
N LEU A 431 -18.43 -37.79 -3.22
CA LEU A 431 -17.59 -36.80 -3.87
C LEU A 431 -18.45 -35.71 -4.52
N LYS A 432 -18.17 -34.45 -4.19
CA LYS A 432 -18.67 -33.27 -4.90
C LYS A 432 -17.52 -32.45 -5.46
N LEU A 433 -17.61 -32.03 -6.71
CA LEU A 433 -16.58 -31.27 -7.39
C LEU A 433 -16.97 -29.80 -7.55
N GLY A 434 -15.96 -28.94 -7.54
CA GLY A 434 -16.14 -27.53 -7.85
C GLY A 434 -14.82 -26.77 -7.83
N TYR A 435 -14.88 -25.45 -7.72
CA TYR A 435 -13.71 -24.58 -7.81
C TYR A 435 -13.41 -23.89 -6.48
N PRO A 436 -12.13 -23.67 -6.13
CA PRO A 436 -11.78 -22.87 -4.97
C PRO A 436 -12.23 -21.41 -5.14
N PRO A 437 -12.46 -20.65 -4.05
CA PRO A 437 -12.95 -19.29 -4.16
C PRO A 437 -11.94 -18.39 -4.88
N ALA A 438 -12.43 -17.56 -5.80
CA ALA A 438 -11.64 -16.47 -6.37
C ALA A 438 -11.71 -15.24 -5.46
N ARG A 439 -10.87 -14.23 -5.70
CA ARG A 439 -10.89 -12.99 -4.89
C ARG A 439 -12.24 -12.29 -5.08
N PRO A 440 -13.07 -12.07 -4.04
CA PRO A 440 -14.40 -11.50 -4.23
C PRO A 440 -14.35 -10.02 -4.64
N VAL A 441 -15.35 -9.59 -5.41
CA VAL A 441 -15.54 -8.17 -5.73
C VAL A 441 -16.26 -7.52 -4.57
N VAL A 442 -15.71 -6.45 -4.02
CA VAL A 442 -16.28 -5.72 -2.87
C VAL A 442 -16.42 -4.25 -3.24
N SER A 443 -17.60 -3.68 -3.03
CA SER A 443 -17.91 -2.27 -3.24
C SER A 443 -18.60 -1.70 -2.00
N CYS A 444 -18.28 -0.47 -1.62
CA CYS A 444 -18.94 0.21 -0.50
C CYS A 444 -19.49 1.57 -0.95
N GLN A 445 -20.60 1.98 -0.34
CA GLN A 445 -21.28 3.24 -0.60
C GLN A 445 -21.85 3.81 0.70
N ALA A 446 -21.78 5.13 0.86
CA ALA A 446 -22.42 5.86 1.96
C ALA A 446 -23.49 6.80 1.40
N ALA A 447 -24.74 6.67 1.86
CA ALA A 447 -25.81 7.59 1.50
C ALA A 447 -25.84 8.84 2.38
N ASP A 448 -25.22 8.76 3.56
CA ASP A 448 -25.12 9.80 4.59
C ASP A 448 -23.71 9.81 5.21
N TYR A 449 -23.48 10.64 6.23
CA TYR A 449 -22.18 10.79 6.91
C TYR A 449 -22.03 9.92 8.18
N GLU A 450 -23.00 9.08 8.51
CA GLU A 450 -23.03 8.25 9.72
C GLU A 450 -23.00 6.74 9.39
N ASN A 451 -23.37 6.35 8.17
CA ASN A 451 -23.59 4.98 7.77
C ASN A 451 -23.02 4.72 6.38
N PHE A 452 -22.42 3.54 6.21
CA PHE A 452 -22.08 3.03 4.88
C PHE A 452 -22.39 1.55 4.78
N SER A 453 -22.77 1.12 3.59
CA SER A 453 -22.97 -0.28 3.28
C SER A 453 -21.87 -0.79 2.37
N CYS A 454 -21.50 -2.04 2.53
CA CYS A 454 -20.62 -2.75 1.62
C CYS A 454 -21.35 -3.95 1.06
N THR A 455 -21.27 -4.13 -0.25
CA THR A 455 -21.81 -5.27 -1.01
C THR A 455 -20.66 -6.04 -1.64
N TRP A 456 -20.86 -7.35 -1.84
CA TRP A 456 -19.89 -8.19 -2.50
C TRP A 456 -20.53 -9.23 -3.41
N SER A 457 -19.76 -9.73 -4.36
CA SER A 457 -20.14 -10.82 -5.24
C SER A 457 -18.96 -11.76 -5.50
N PRO A 458 -19.21 -13.05 -5.73
CA PRO A 458 -18.15 -13.97 -6.11
C PRO A 458 -17.63 -13.61 -7.50
N SER A 459 -16.31 -13.61 -7.67
CA SER A 459 -15.69 -13.36 -8.98
C SER A 459 -15.80 -14.56 -9.92
N GLN A 460 -16.09 -15.74 -9.38
CA GLN A 460 -16.30 -16.99 -10.11
C GLN A 460 -17.35 -17.84 -9.38
N VAL A 461 -18.21 -18.53 -10.13
CA VAL A 461 -19.16 -19.48 -9.54
C VAL A 461 -18.40 -20.74 -9.13
N SER A 462 -18.29 -20.99 -7.82
CA SER A 462 -17.54 -22.13 -7.28
C SER A 462 -18.24 -23.48 -7.48
N GLY A 463 -19.57 -23.49 -7.59
CA GLY A 463 -20.38 -24.72 -7.61
C GLY A 463 -20.45 -25.44 -6.25
N LEU A 464 -19.76 -24.91 -5.23
CA LEU A 464 -19.68 -25.48 -3.90
C LEU A 464 -20.43 -24.62 -2.88
N PRO A 465 -20.93 -25.21 -1.79
CA PRO A 465 -21.45 -24.43 -0.68
C PRO A 465 -20.39 -23.41 -0.22
N THR A 466 -20.81 -22.16 -0.09
CA THR A 466 -19.91 -21.03 0.13
C THR A 466 -20.45 -20.15 1.24
N ARG A 467 -19.58 -19.66 2.13
CA ARG A 467 -19.93 -18.73 3.20
C ARG A 467 -18.97 -17.54 3.22
N TYR A 468 -19.44 -16.39 3.67
CA TYR A 468 -18.63 -15.18 3.78
C TYR A 468 -18.32 -14.84 5.23
N LEU A 469 -17.04 -14.66 5.54
CA LEU A 469 -16.55 -14.12 6.81
C LEU A 469 -16.23 -12.64 6.61
N THR A 470 -16.97 -11.77 7.30
CA THR A 470 -16.93 -10.33 7.09
C THR A 470 -16.63 -9.57 8.36
N SER A 471 -15.63 -8.69 8.30
CA SER A 471 -15.24 -7.83 9.43
C SER A 471 -14.81 -6.45 8.96
N TYR A 472 -14.92 -5.47 9.84
CA TYR A 472 -14.41 -4.13 9.61
C TYR A 472 -13.59 -3.65 10.80
N ARG A 473 -12.65 -2.75 10.56
CA ARG A 473 -11.94 -2.04 11.62
C ARG A 473 -11.72 -0.59 11.24
N LYS A 474 -11.89 0.31 12.20
CA LYS A 474 -11.45 1.70 12.06
C LYS A 474 -9.92 1.71 12.06
N LYS A 475 -9.30 2.36 11.08
CA LYS A 475 -7.86 2.63 11.10
C LYS A 475 -7.61 3.74 12.12
N THR A 476 -6.83 3.43 13.14
CA THR A 476 -6.33 4.44 14.07
C THR A 476 -5.31 5.30 13.34
N VAL A 477 -5.62 6.58 13.18
CA VAL A 477 -4.63 7.60 12.84
C VAL A 477 -3.84 7.86 14.12
N PRO A 478 -2.51 7.65 14.17
CA PRO A 478 -1.74 8.03 15.34
C PRO A 478 -1.65 9.56 15.37
N GLY A 479 -2.55 10.23 16.08
CA GLY A 479 -2.52 11.70 16.07
C GLY A 479 -3.60 12.51 16.78
N ALA A 480 -4.65 11.91 17.36
CA ALA A 480 -5.63 12.67 18.14
C ALA A 480 -6.15 11.82 19.31
N ASP A 481 -6.15 12.40 20.51
CA ASP A 481 -6.61 11.84 21.78
C ASP A 481 -5.70 10.84 22.50
N GLY A 482 -4.71 11.41 23.20
CA GLY A 482 -3.92 10.72 24.23
C GLY A 482 -4.64 10.50 25.56
N GLN A 483 -5.99 10.57 25.63
CA GLN A 483 -6.71 10.45 26.91
C GLN A 483 -8.15 9.93 26.74
N ARG A 484 -8.28 8.66 26.35
CA ARG A 484 -9.26 7.67 26.84
C ARG A 484 -9.08 6.42 26.00
N MET A 485 -8.55 5.37 26.63
CA MET A 485 -8.61 4.02 26.08
C MET A 485 -10.10 3.62 26.02
N SER A 486 -10.79 3.90 24.92
CA SER A 486 -12.10 3.30 24.68
C SER A 486 -11.88 1.81 24.37
N PRO A 487 -12.60 0.86 25.01
CA PRO A 487 -12.16 -0.54 25.14
C PRO A 487 -12.32 -1.41 23.88
N SER A 488 -12.43 -0.83 22.69
CA SER A 488 -13.09 -1.49 21.56
C SER A 488 -12.35 -1.31 20.24
N THR A 489 -11.05 -1.58 20.23
CA THR A 489 -10.19 -1.56 19.03
C THR A 489 -9.96 -2.97 18.45
N GLY A 490 -10.99 -3.83 18.49
CA GLY A 490 -11.00 -5.13 17.82
C GLY A 490 -11.58 -5.04 16.40
N PRO A 491 -11.30 -6.00 15.49
CA PRO A 491 -12.08 -6.15 14.27
C PRO A 491 -13.54 -6.47 14.65
N TRP A 492 -14.47 -5.62 14.22
CA TRP A 492 -15.89 -5.80 14.46
C TRP A 492 -16.49 -6.67 13.37
N PRO A 493 -17.43 -7.58 13.70
CA PRO A 493 -18.15 -8.34 12.69
C PRO A 493 -18.99 -7.37 11.84
N CYS A 494 -18.91 -7.48 10.52
CA CYS A 494 -19.84 -6.80 9.62
C CYS A 494 -21.03 -7.72 9.41
N LEU A 495 -22.07 -7.54 10.24
CA LEU A 495 -23.23 -8.43 10.26
C LEU A 495 -24.01 -8.35 8.94
N GLN A 496 -24.33 -9.51 8.37
CA GLN A 496 -25.13 -9.65 7.16
C GLN A 496 -26.60 -9.64 7.56
N GLU A 497 -27.37 -8.69 7.02
CA GLU A 497 -28.80 -8.57 7.27
C GLU A 497 -29.56 -8.71 5.94
N PRO A 498 -30.26 -9.84 5.68
CA PRO A 498 -30.37 -11.08 6.48
C PRO A 498 -29.09 -11.94 6.52
N PRO A 499 -28.96 -12.92 7.45
CA PRO A 499 -27.80 -13.81 7.52
C PRO A 499 -27.55 -14.54 6.19
N GLY A 500 -26.34 -14.44 5.65
CA GLY A 500 -25.98 -14.99 4.33
C GLY A 500 -26.16 -14.02 3.17
N ALA A 501 -26.67 -12.80 3.40
CA ALA A 501 -26.70 -11.75 2.39
C ALA A 501 -25.29 -11.31 2.02
N ALA A 502 -25.08 -11.02 0.73
CA ALA A 502 -23.81 -10.51 0.22
C ALA A 502 -23.64 -9.00 0.46
N CYS A 503 -24.09 -8.52 1.62
CA CYS A 503 -23.99 -7.14 2.04
C CYS A 503 -23.94 -7.00 3.56
N CYS A 504 -23.37 -5.90 4.04
CA CYS A 504 -23.46 -5.48 5.44
C CYS A 504 -23.52 -3.95 5.55
N VAL A 505 -24.08 -3.45 6.65
CA VAL A 505 -24.18 -2.02 6.95
C VAL A 505 -23.36 -1.71 8.19
N VAL A 506 -22.45 -0.75 8.08
CA VAL A 506 -21.69 -0.19 9.20
C VAL A 506 -22.38 1.08 9.64
N ARG A 507 -22.84 1.10 10.90
CA ARG A 507 -23.55 2.24 11.51
C ARG A 507 -22.64 3.00 12.47
N GLY A 508 -22.87 4.30 12.62
CA GLY A 508 -22.06 5.16 13.50
C GLY A 508 -20.62 5.31 13.01
N ALA A 509 -20.42 5.30 11.71
CA ALA A 509 -19.14 5.61 11.08
C ALA A 509 -18.81 7.10 11.26
N GLU A 510 -17.56 7.40 11.53
CA GLU A 510 -17.05 8.77 11.63
C GLU A 510 -16.60 9.24 10.26
N PHE A 511 -17.12 10.38 9.81
CA PHE A 511 -16.91 10.91 8.47
C PHE A 511 -15.43 11.08 8.07
N TRP A 512 -14.59 11.56 8.98
CA TRP A 512 -13.16 11.79 8.75
C TRP A 512 -12.28 10.56 9.00
N SER A 513 -12.89 9.40 9.25
CA SER A 513 -12.17 8.16 9.57
C SER A 513 -12.02 7.26 8.36
N GLN A 514 -10.96 6.45 8.40
CA GLN A 514 -10.74 5.38 7.44
C GLN A 514 -11.12 4.03 8.06
N TYR A 515 -11.73 3.18 7.26
CA TYR A 515 -12.15 1.84 7.64
C TYR A 515 -11.47 0.82 6.72
N ARG A 516 -11.06 -0.30 7.30
CA ARG A 516 -10.61 -1.47 6.54
C ARG A 516 -11.68 -2.55 6.61
N ILE A 517 -12.26 -2.87 5.47
CA ILE A 517 -13.26 -3.93 5.28
C ILE A 517 -12.53 -5.19 4.84
N ASN A 518 -12.88 -6.30 5.47
CA ASN A 518 -12.36 -7.62 5.16
C ASN A 518 -13.54 -8.53 4.80
N VAL A 519 -13.54 -9.00 3.56
CA VAL A 519 -14.51 -9.99 3.05
C VAL A 519 -13.73 -11.22 2.63
N THR A 520 -13.96 -12.34 3.31
CA THR A 520 -13.35 -13.63 2.99
C THR A 520 -14.41 -14.60 2.53
N GLU A 521 -14.30 -15.05 1.28
CA GLU A 521 -15.12 -16.10 0.71
C GLU A 521 -14.49 -17.45 1.06
N VAL A 522 -15.26 -18.36 1.64
CA VAL A 522 -14.78 -19.67 2.13
C VAL A 522 -15.65 -20.78 1.58
N ASN A 523 -15.01 -21.79 0.99
CA ASN A 523 -15.63 -23.05 0.58
C ASN A 523 -14.74 -24.25 1.01
N PRO A 524 -15.15 -25.51 0.73
CA PRO A 524 -14.36 -26.69 1.12
C PRO A 524 -12.95 -26.78 0.55
N LEU A 525 -12.69 -26.16 -0.60
CA LEU A 525 -11.42 -26.21 -1.32
C LEU A 525 -10.48 -25.06 -0.94
N GLY A 526 -10.92 -24.12 -0.10
CA GLY A 526 -10.08 -23.04 0.41
C GLY A 526 -10.84 -21.78 0.77
N ALA A 527 -10.08 -20.69 0.91
CA ALA A 527 -10.60 -19.37 1.20
C ALA A 527 -9.88 -18.32 0.37
N SER A 528 -10.59 -17.25 -0.01
CA SER A 528 -10.02 -16.10 -0.70
C SER A 528 -10.53 -14.80 -0.10
N THR A 529 -9.63 -13.85 0.12
CA THR A 529 -9.90 -12.63 0.88
C THR A 529 -9.71 -11.38 0.03
N ARG A 530 -10.67 -10.45 0.14
CA ARG A 530 -10.53 -9.07 -0.31
C ARG A 530 -10.46 -8.14 0.89
N LEU A 531 -9.35 -7.41 1.01
CA LEU A 531 -9.22 -6.26 1.89
C LEU A 531 -9.50 -4.99 1.09
N LEU A 532 -10.41 -4.16 1.58
CA LEU A 532 -10.77 -2.88 0.98
C LEU A 532 -10.65 -1.78 2.03
N ASP A 533 -9.79 -0.81 1.77
CA ASP A 533 -9.70 0.40 2.58
C ASP A 533 -10.67 1.45 2.02
N VAL A 534 -11.56 1.95 2.86
CA VAL A 534 -12.57 2.95 2.49
C VAL A 534 -12.50 4.14 3.45
N SER A 535 -12.58 5.34 2.90
CA SER A 535 -12.83 6.56 3.66
C SER A 535 -14.24 7.03 3.38
N LEU A 536 -15.00 7.45 4.40
CA LEU A 536 -16.40 7.84 4.19
C LEU A 536 -16.53 8.95 3.14
N GLN A 537 -15.60 9.92 3.18
CA GLN A 537 -15.46 10.99 2.19
C GLN A 537 -15.31 10.54 0.73
N SER A 538 -14.78 9.34 0.46
CA SER A 538 -14.55 8.85 -0.91
C SER A 538 -15.71 8.00 -1.43
N ILE A 539 -16.45 7.35 -0.53
CA ILE A 539 -17.57 6.46 -0.88
C ILE A 539 -18.94 7.13 -0.72
N LEU A 540 -18.96 8.40 -0.30
CA LEU A 540 -20.17 9.20 -0.18
C LEU A 540 -20.84 9.38 -1.54
N ARG A 541 -22.11 9.05 -1.60
CA ARG A 541 -22.95 9.25 -2.77
C ARG A 541 -24.38 9.41 -2.27
N PRO A 542 -24.87 10.65 -2.12
CA PRO A 542 -26.21 10.92 -1.62
C PRO A 542 -27.27 10.23 -2.49
N ASP A 543 -28.44 10.03 -1.92
CA ASP A 543 -29.62 9.67 -2.71
C ASP A 543 -30.06 10.84 -3.61
N PRO A 544 -30.82 10.59 -4.71
CA PRO A 544 -31.35 11.65 -5.54
C PRO A 544 -32.27 12.60 -4.75
N PRO A 545 -32.28 13.91 -5.02
CA PRO A 545 -33.22 14.84 -4.42
C PRO A 545 -34.67 14.44 -4.68
N GLN A 546 -35.54 14.76 -3.73
CA GLN A 546 -36.93 14.31 -3.73
C GLN A 546 -37.89 15.47 -4.01
N GLY A 547 -39.06 15.15 -4.56
CA GLY A 547 -40.14 16.12 -4.75
C GLY A 547 -39.82 17.25 -5.74
N LEU A 548 -39.07 16.97 -6.81
CA LEU A 548 -38.82 17.94 -7.88
C LEU A 548 -40.16 18.38 -8.51
N ARG A 549 -40.42 19.69 -8.48
CA ARG A 549 -41.57 20.36 -9.10
C ARG A 549 -41.07 21.39 -10.09
N VAL A 550 -41.78 21.54 -11.21
CA VAL A 550 -41.46 22.50 -12.26
C VAL A 550 -42.73 23.29 -12.58
N GLU A 551 -42.70 24.58 -12.33
CA GLU A 551 -43.85 25.47 -12.45
C GLU A 551 -43.56 26.62 -13.42
N SER A 552 -44.59 27.05 -14.15
CA SER A 552 -44.49 28.23 -15.01
C SER A 552 -44.37 29.50 -14.16
N VAL A 553 -43.49 30.43 -14.55
CA VAL A 553 -43.47 31.76 -13.91
C VAL A 553 -44.50 32.66 -14.61
N PRO A 554 -45.57 33.12 -13.93
CA PRO A 554 -46.60 33.94 -14.56
C PRO A 554 -46.02 35.24 -15.16
N GLY A 555 -46.42 35.58 -16.39
CA GLY A 555 -45.97 36.79 -17.09
C GLY A 555 -44.57 36.72 -17.73
N TYR A 556 -43.86 35.59 -17.59
CA TYR A 556 -42.53 35.39 -18.16
C TYR A 556 -42.49 34.16 -19.08
N PRO A 557 -42.65 34.32 -20.41
CA PRO A 557 -42.86 33.20 -21.33
C PRO A 557 -41.62 32.35 -21.59
N ARG A 558 -40.47 32.72 -21.03
CA ARG A 558 -39.21 31.94 -21.11
C ARG A 558 -38.69 31.48 -19.74
N ARG A 559 -39.55 31.48 -18.72
CA ARG A 559 -39.15 31.14 -17.35
C ARG A 559 -39.89 29.95 -16.77
N LEU A 560 -39.13 29.05 -16.15
CA LEU A 560 -39.61 27.94 -15.34
C LEU A 560 -38.96 28.00 -13.95
N ARG A 561 -39.75 27.81 -12.90
CA ARG A 561 -39.24 27.65 -11.54
C ARG A 561 -39.19 26.16 -11.23
N ALA A 562 -38.00 25.65 -10.92
CA ALA A 562 -37.80 24.29 -10.44
C ALA A 562 -37.51 24.32 -8.93
N SER A 563 -38.14 23.46 -8.15
CA SER A 563 -37.92 23.36 -6.69
C SER A 563 -37.89 21.91 -6.24
N TRP A 564 -37.04 21.57 -5.26
CA TRP A 564 -36.89 20.20 -4.73
C TRP A 564 -36.56 20.20 -3.24
N MET A 565 -36.47 19.00 -2.66
CA MET A 565 -36.09 18.77 -1.26
C MET A 565 -34.87 17.87 -1.16
N TYR A 566 -34.18 17.96 -0.02
CA TYR A 566 -33.11 17.01 0.33
C TYR A 566 -33.66 15.57 0.35
N PRO A 567 -32.83 14.57 0.03
CA PRO A 567 -33.20 13.17 0.19
C PRO A 567 -33.53 12.85 1.66
N ALA A 568 -34.51 11.97 1.91
CA ALA A 568 -34.90 11.59 3.26
C ALA A 568 -33.77 10.90 4.06
N SER A 569 -32.83 10.26 3.37
CA SER A 569 -31.63 9.65 3.94
C SER A 569 -30.57 10.68 4.36
N TRP A 570 -30.64 11.93 3.88
CA TRP A 570 -29.65 12.95 4.20
C TRP A 570 -30.00 13.67 5.51
N PRO A 571 -29.18 13.56 6.57
CA PRO A 571 -29.47 14.24 7.82
C PRO A 571 -29.27 15.75 7.68
N ARG A 572 -30.20 16.55 8.19
CA ARG A 572 -30.10 18.02 8.12
C ARG A 572 -29.23 18.55 9.26
N GLN A 573 -27.93 18.61 9.04
CA GLN A 573 -26.98 19.29 9.93
C GLN A 573 -26.41 20.55 9.25
N PRO A 574 -26.17 21.66 9.98
CA PRO A 574 -25.70 22.92 9.39
C PRO A 574 -24.31 22.83 8.72
N HIS A 575 -23.51 21.80 9.06
CA HIS A 575 -22.16 21.60 8.54
C HIS A 575 -22.07 20.62 7.35
N PHE A 576 -23.16 19.92 7.00
CA PHE A 576 -23.19 18.90 5.94
C PHE A 576 -24.29 19.21 4.91
N LEU A 577 -24.09 20.31 4.17
CA LEU A 577 -25.00 20.74 3.12
C LEU A 577 -24.74 19.97 1.82
N LEU A 578 -25.77 19.87 0.99
CA LEU A 578 -25.65 19.39 -0.39
C LEU A 578 -25.61 20.59 -1.33
N LYS A 579 -24.80 20.47 -2.38
CA LYS A 579 -24.91 21.28 -3.59
C LYS A 579 -25.64 20.49 -4.68
N PHE A 580 -26.24 21.21 -5.60
CA PHE A 580 -27.11 20.64 -6.61
C PHE A 580 -26.62 20.99 -8.01
N ARG A 581 -26.94 20.11 -8.95
CA ARG A 581 -26.90 20.41 -10.38
C ARG A 581 -28.24 20.04 -10.98
N LEU A 582 -28.75 20.90 -11.85
CA LEU A 582 -30.02 20.74 -12.51
C LEU A 582 -29.78 20.66 -14.01
N GLN A 583 -30.47 19.72 -14.66
CA GLN A 583 -30.51 19.60 -16.10
C GLN A 583 -31.91 19.83 -16.63
N TYR A 584 -32.02 20.57 -17.72
CA TYR A 584 -33.27 20.81 -18.42
C TYR A 584 -33.10 20.75 -19.92
N ARG A 585 -34.18 20.37 -20.63
CA ARG A 585 -34.26 20.41 -22.09
C ARG A 585 -35.71 20.50 -22.56
N PRO A 586 -35.98 21.05 -23.75
CA PRO A 586 -37.24 20.79 -24.43
C PRO A 586 -37.41 19.28 -24.63
N VAL A 587 -38.60 18.74 -24.38
CA VAL A 587 -38.88 17.29 -24.42
C VAL A 587 -38.47 16.65 -25.75
N GLN A 588 -38.60 17.40 -26.85
CA GLN A 588 -38.30 16.94 -28.22
C GLN A 588 -36.82 17.13 -28.61
N HIS A 589 -36.00 17.76 -27.76
CA HIS A 589 -34.60 18.02 -28.05
C HIS A 589 -33.69 16.98 -27.36
N PRO A 590 -32.63 16.46 -28.02
CA PRO A 590 -31.78 15.43 -27.44
C PRO A 590 -30.77 15.96 -26.40
N ALA A 591 -30.33 17.22 -26.52
CA ALA A 591 -29.29 17.77 -25.63
C ALA A 591 -29.87 18.40 -24.36
N TRP A 592 -29.15 18.23 -23.25
CA TRP A 592 -29.44 18.82 -21.94
C TRP A 592 -28.63 20.09 -21.70
N SER A 593 -29.28 21.16 -21.23
CA SER A 593 -28.63 22.30 -20.58
C SER A 593 -28.41 21.98 -19.10
N THR A 594 -27.31 22.46 -18.50
CA THR A 594 -26.97 22.21 -17.09
C THR A 594 -26.72 23.52 -16.35
N VAL A 595 -27.24 23.64 -15.14
CA VAL A 595 -26.98 24.75 -14.21
C VAL A 595 -26.67 24.20 -12.81
N GLU A 596 -25.95 24.96 -12.00
CA GLU A 596 -25.62 24.62 -10.61
C GLU A 596 -26.32 25.60 -9.64
N PRO A 597 -27.49 25.22 -9.09
CA PRO A 597 -28.27 26.08 -8.22
C PRO A 597 -27.59 26.35 -6.87
N ALA A 598 -27.77 27.57 -6.35
CA ALA A 598 -27.26 27.97 -5.04
C ALA A 598 -28.07 27.40 -3.86
N GLY A 599 -29.29 26.88 -4.12
CA GLY A 599 -30.21 26.41 -3.08
C GLY A 599 -31.13 25.29 -3.55
N LEU A 600 -32.33 25.22 -2.97
CA LEU A 600 -33.34 24.20 -3.26
C LEU A 600 -34.33 24.60 -4.36
N GLU A 601 -34.11 25.75 -4.97
CA GLU A 601 -34.88 26.26 -6.09
C GLU A 601 -33.97 26.90 -7.12
N GLU A 602 -34.40 26.88 -8.38
CA GLU A 602 -33.71 27.50 -9.51
C GLU A 602 -34.74 28.06 -10.51
N VAL A 603 -34.45 29.23 -11.09
CA VAL A 603 -35.29 29.83 -12.13
C VAL A 603 -34.56 29.71 -13.47
N ILE A 604 -35.01 28.77 -14.29
CA ILE A 604 -34.54 28.64 -15.68
C ILE A 604 -35.01 29.87 -16.45
N THR A 605 -34.11 30.62 -17.08
CA THR A 605 -34.42 31.94 -17.71
C THR A 605 -34.48 31.93 -19.25
N ASP A 606 -34.03 30.84 -19.84
CA ASP A 606 -33.88 30.62 -21.29
C ASP A 606 -34.77 29.46 -21.79
N ALA A 607 -35.81 29.08 -21.03
CA ALA A 607 -36.74 28.06 -21.47
C ALA A 607 -37.47 28.48 -22.76
N VAL A 608 -37.70 27.52 -23.67
CA VAL A 608 -38.37 27.80 -24.95
C VAL A 608 -39.86 28.03 -24.72
N ALA A 609 -40.36 29.20 -25.11
CA ALA A 609 -41.74 29.59 -24.90
C ALA A 609 -42.74 28.58 -25.51
N GLY A 610 -43.74 28.18 -24.71
CA GLY A 610 -44.82 27.29 -25.14
C GLY A 610 -44.44 25.81 -25.33
N LEU A 611 -43.17 25.42 -25.16
CA LEU A 611 -42.75 24.02 -25.26
C LEU A 611 -42.60 23.36 -23.88
N PRO A 612 -43.01 22.10 -23.71
CA PRO A 612 -42.78 21.36 -22.48
C PRO A 612 -41.27 21.06 -22.32
N HIS A 613 -40.77 21.25 -21.10
CA HIS A 613 -39.39 20.96 -20.73
C HIS A 613 -39.34 19.82 -19.71
N ALA A 614 -38.43 18.87 -19.93
CA ALA A 614 -38.07 17.87 -18.94
C ALA A 614 -36.94 18.44 -18.07
N VAL A 615 -37.04 18.24 -16.76
CA VAL A 615 -36.10 18.72 -15.76
C VAL A 615 -35.72 17.59 -14.81
N ARG A 616 -34.44 17.50 -14.44
CA ARG A 616 -33.95 16.55 -13.44
C ARG A 616 -32.85 17.18 -12.59
N VAL A 617 -32.76 16.78 -11.33
CA VAL A 617 -31.79 17.33 -10.38
C VAL A 617 -30.96 16.21 -9.74
N SER A 618 -29.70 16.51 -9.44
CA SER A 618 -28.76 15.61 -8.77
C SER A 618 -28.05 16.39 -7.66
N ALA A 619 -27.59 15.69 -6.63
CA ALA A 619 -26.95 16.26 -5.46
C ALA A 619 -25.57 15.67 -5.22
N ARG A 620 -24.70 16.46 -4.59
CA ARG A 620 -23.40 16.06 -4.08
C ARG A 620 -23.13 16.82 -2.79
N ASP A 621 -22.27 16.27 -1.95
CA ASP A 621 -21.76 17.00 -0.79
C ASP A 621 -21.15 18.36 -1.19
N PHE A 622 -21.39 19.37 -0.36
CA PHE A 622 -20.96 20.74 -0.60
C PHE A 622 -19.43 20.90 -0.62
N LEU A 623 -18.70 20.07 0.15
CA LEU A 623 -17.23 20.05 0.19
C LEU A 623 -16.62 19.16 -0.90
N ASP A 624 -17.40 18.76 -1.91
CA ASP A 624 -16.99 17.87 -2.99
C ASP A 624 -16.55 16.47 -2.53
N ALA A 625 -16.96 16.04 -1.33
CA ALA A 625 -16.78 14.66 -0.91
C ALA A 625 -17.61 13.72 -1.81
N GLY A 626 -17.02 12.58 -2.18
CA GLY A 626 -17.72 11.51 -2.88
C GLY A 626 -18.13 11.86 -4.31
N THR A 627 -19.28 11.33 -4.75
CA THR A 627 -19.77 11.46 -6.14
C THR A 627 -21.20 12.00 -6.22
N TRP A 628 -21.59 12.48 -7.40
CA TRP A 628 -22.97 12.90 -7.66
C TRP A 628 -23.95 11.73 -7.50
N SER A 629 -25.10 12.03 -6.91
CA SER A 629 -26.23 11.12 -6.83
C SER A 629 -26.75 10.75 -8.22
N ALA A 630 -27.56 9.70 -8.30
CA ALA A 630 -28.39 9.49 -9.48
C ALA A 630 -29.26 10.73 -9.75
N TRP A 631 -29.72 10.90 -10.99
CA TRP A 631 -30.71 11.93 -11.29
C TRP A 631 -32.03 11.61 -10.60
N SER A 632 -32.73 12.64 -10.12
CA SER A 632 -34.12 12.52 -9.71
C SER A 632 -34.98 12.00 -10.88
N PRO A 633 -36.16 11.43 -10.60
CA PRO A 633 -37.18 11.28 -11.62
C PRO A 633 -37.41 12.60 -12.38
N GLU A 634 -37.66 12.50 -13.68
CA GLU A 634 -37.89 13.70 -14.52
C GLU A 634 -39.23 14.35 -14.15
N ALA A 635 -39.19 15.67 -13.93
CA ALA A 635 -40.36 16.50 -13.76
C ALA A 635 -40.55 17.39 -14.99
N TRP A 636 -41.79 17.74 -15.28
CA TRP A 636 -42.18 18.39 -16.54
C TRP A 636 -42.86 19.72 -16.24
N GLY A 637 -42.55 20.74 -17.05
CA GLY A 637 -43.21 22.03 -16.98
C GLY A 637 -43.21 22.76 -18.31
N THR A 638 -44.23 23.59 -18.54
CA THR A 638 -44.36 24.39 -19.76
C THR A 638 -44.36 25.88 -19.38
N PRO A 639 -43.51 26.72 -19.99
CA PRO A 639 -43.49 28.16 -19.70
C PRO A 639 -44.85 28.81 -19.99
N SER A 640 -45.17 29.87 -19.24
CA SER A 640 -46.46 30.55 -19.37
C SER A 640 -46.63 31.17 -20.77
N THR A 641 -47.81 31.05 -21.36
CA THR A 641 -48.14 31.65 -22.67
C THR A 641 -49.01 32.91 -22.55
N GLY A 642 -49.37 33.32 -21.33
CA GLY A 642 -50.25 34.46 -21.06
C GLY A 642 -49.53 35.80 -20.89
N PRO A 643 -50.20 36.94 -21.14
CA PRO A 643 -49.64 38.26 -20.92
C PRO A 643 -49.44 38.56 -19.42
N LEU A 644 -48.51 39.49 -19.09
CA LEU A 644 -48.26 39.95 -17.72
C LEU A 644 -49.58 40.33 -17.01
N PRO A 645 -49.80 39.92 -15.75
CA PRO A 645 -50.83 40.54 -14.92
C PRO A 645 -50.50 42.03 -14.81
N LYS A 646 -51.41 42.90 -15.27
CA LYS A 646 -51.32 44.33 -15.00
C LYS A 646 -51.36 44.53 -13.49
N GLU A 647 -50.44 45.32 -12.96
CA GLU A 647 -50.47 45.82 -11.59
C GLU A 647 -51.87 46.35 -11.27
N ILE A 648 -52.50 45.77 -10.25
CA ILE A 648 -53.66 46.38 -9.62
C ILE A 648 -53.10 47.29 -8.54
N THR A 649 -53.03 48.57 -8.87
CA THR A 649 -52.90 49.69 -7.94
C THR A 649 -53.93 49.57 -6.82
N ALA A 650 -53.46 49.73 -5.59
CA ALA A 650 -54.31 49.92 -4.43
C ALA A 650 -55.20 51.16 -4.62
N GLU A 651 -56.51 51.00 -4.43
CA GLU A 651 -57.36 51.82 -3.55
C GLU A 651 -58.83 51.39 -3.66
N SER A 652 -59.51 51.45 -2.50
CA SER A 652 -60.96 51.41 -2.25
C SER A 652 -61.54 50.12 -1.67
N GLN A 653 -61.71 50.11 -0.35
CA GLN A 653 -62.77 49.36 0.35
C GLN A 653 -64.14 50.00 0.02
N PRO A 654 -65.25 49.24 0.11
CA PRO A 654 -66.04 49.27 1.34
C PRO A 654 -66.72 47.93 1.74
N HIS A 655 -66.69 47.67 3.05
CA HIS A 655 -67.80 47.26 3.93
C HIS A 655 -68.89 46.21 3.54
N THR A 656 -68.94 45.17 4.39
CA THR A 656 -70.08 44.59 5.18
C THR A 656 -70.69 43.21 4.86
N GLN A 657 -70.89 42.48 5.98
CA GLN A 657 -71.94 41.51 6.36
C GLN A 657 -71.75 40.04 5.92
N LEU A 658 -71.33 39.15 6.84
CA LEU A 658 -72.04 38.50 7.97
C LEU A 658 -72.82 37.25 7.52
N VAL A 659 -72.36 36.07 7.95
CA VAL A 659 -73.23 35.04 8.57
C VAL A 659 -72.42 34.37 9.69
N GLU A 660 -73.05 34.33 10.86
CA GLU A 660 -72.58 33.84 12.15
C GLU A 660 -73.29 32.50 12.47
N GLU A 661 -72.86 31.85 13.56
CA GLU A 661 -73.40 30.68 14.29
C GLU A 661 -72.61 29.36 14.15
N SER A 662 -72.32 28.56 15.19
CA SER A 662 -72.28 28.65 16.67
C SER A 662 -71.78 27.27 17.21
N PRO A 663 -71.30 27.15 18.47
CA PRO A 663 -70.35 26.12 18.94
C PRO A 663 -70.90 25.13 20.01
N ALA A 664 -70.08 24.14 20.44
CA ALA A 664 -70.05 23.36 21.72
C ALA A 664 -69.77 21.85 21.49
N ASP A 665 -69.06 21.04 22.30
CA ASP A 665 -68.31 21.19 23.57
C ASP A 665 -67.39 19.93 23.78
N SER A 666 -66.09 20.14 24.11
CA SER A 666 -65.21 19.44 25.12
C SER A 666 -64.93 17.90 25.14
N PRO A 667 -63.88 17.39 25.86
CA PRO A 667 -62.51 17.90 26.18
C PRO A 667 -61.34 16.84 26.12
N ALA A 668 -60.06 17.28 26.01
CA ALA A 668 -58.82 16.76 26.68
C ALA A 668 -57.48 17.08 25.92
N PRO A 669 -56.31 17.21 26.59
CA PRO A 669 -55.17 18.11 26.23
C PRO A 669 -53.86 17.36 25.83
N PRO A 670 -52.64 17.96 25.74
CA PRO A 670 -52.16 19.34 25.43
C PRO A 670 -51.12 19.41 24.28
N ARG A 671 -50.85 20.60 23.70
CA ARG A 671 -49.47 21.01 23.31
C ARG A 671 -49.36 22.52 23.09
N PRO A 672 -48.42 23.23 23.73
CA PRO A 672 -48.13 24.62 23.41
C PRO A 672 -47.33 24.71 22.10
N SER A 673 -47.91 25.43 21.16
CA SER A 673 -47.28 25.96 19.95
C SER A 673 -46.35 27.12 20.32
N LEU A 674 -45.05 26.94 20.13
CA LEU A 674 -44.10 28.05 20.01
C LEU A 674 -43.84 28.27 18.52
N LEU A 675 -44.39 29.36 18.00
CA LEU A 675 -44.01 29.97 16.74
C LEU A 675 -42.86 30.95 17.05
N PRO A 676 -41.66 30.79 16.46
CA PRO A 676 -40.67 31.87 16.46
C PRO A 676 -40.73 32.63 15.14
N ASP A 677 -40.93 33.93 15.31
CA ASP A 677 -40.67 35.07 14.43
C ASP A 677 -39.59 34.85 13.32
N PRO A 678 -39.84 35.22 12.05
CA PRO A 678 -38.82 35.25 11.02
C PRO A 678 -38.17 36.64 10.97
N GLN A 679 -37.15 36.88 11.79
CA GLN A 679 -36.19 37.95 11.52
C GLN A 679 -34.78 37.38 11.33
N PRO A 680 -34.08 37.72 10.22
CA PRO A 680 -32.70 37.30 10.00
C PRO A 680 -31.76 38.07 10.93
N LEU A 681 -31.07 37.33 11.80
CA LEU A 681 -29.94 37.80 12.60
C LEU A 681 -28.79 38.21 11.66
N VAL A 682 -28.71 39.50 11.33
CA VAL A 682 -27.49 40.13 10.82
C VAL A 682 -26.67 40.57 12.03
N HIS A 683 -25.69 39.76 12.44
CA HIS A 683 -24.62 40.21 13.33
C HIS A 683 -23.38 40.46 12.47
N ARG A 684 -23.14 41.74 12.15
CA ARG A 684 -21.89 42.23 11.55
C ARG A 684 -21.24 43.14 12.58
N ASP A 685 -20.17 42.66 13.21
CA ASP A 685 -19.44 43.41 14.22
C ASP A 685 -18.35 44.29 13.55
N PRO A 686 -18.43 45.64 13.62
CA PRO A 686 -17.47 46.53 12.97
C PRO A 686 -16.04 46.45 13.55
N LEU A 687 -15.85 45.80 14.70
CA LEU A 687 -14.53 45.56 15.30
C LEU A 687 -13.69 44.51 14.55
N GLU A 688 -14.31 43.50 13.93
CA GLU A 688 -13.59 42.46 13.18
C GLU A 688 -13.01 43.00 11.86
N GLN A 689 -13.73 43.89 11.16
CA GLN A 689 -13.20 44.50 9.94
C GLN A 689 -11.99 45.40 10.20
N VAL A 690 -11.97 46.11 11.33
CA VAL A 690 -10.81 46.94 11.72
C VAL A 690 -9.61 46.07 12.08
N ALA A 691 -9.82 44.92 12.74
CA ALA A 691 -8.75 43.98 13.08
C ALA A 691 -8.13 43.29 11.84
N VAL A 692 -8.95 42.96 10.84
CA VAL A 692 -8.48 42.34 9.59
C VAL A 692 -7.70 43.35 8.72
N ILE A 693 -8.15 44.60 8.65
CA ILE A 693 -7.43 45.65 7.90
C ILE A 693 -6.12 46.04 8.61
N ALA A 694 -6.12 46.12 9.94
CA ALA A 694 -4.91 46.41 10.72
C ALA A 694 -3.87 45.28 10.61
N SER A 695 -4.30 44.01 10.63
CA SER A 695 -3.39 42.87 10.48
C SER A 695 -2.78 42.77 9.08
N LEU A 696 -3.54 43.03 8.01
CA LEU A 696 -3.01 43.10 6.65
C LEU A 696 -1.98 44.24 6.48
N GLY A 697 -2.21 45.39 7.14
CA GLY A 697 -1.25 46.50 7.17
C GLY A 697 0.07 46.13 7.85
N ILE A 698 0.02 45.43 8.98
CA ILE A 698 1.20 44.99 9.74
C ILE A 698 2.01 43.94 8.95
N PHE A 699 1.35 42.98 8.31
CA PHE A 699 2.03 41.98 7.48
C PHE A 699 2.74 42.59 6.26
N SER A 700 2.14 43.61 5.63
CA SER A 700 2.76 44.34 4.53
C SER A 700 4.02 45.12 4.98
N LEU A 701 3.95 45.75 6.15
CA LEU A 701 5.08 46.51 6.73
C LEU A 701 6.25 45.61 7.15
N LEU A 702 5.96 44.43 7.72
CA LEU A 702 6.98 43.43 8.06
C LEU A 702 7.62 42.82 6.81
N GLY A 703 6.85 42.58 5.75
CA GLY A 703 7.38 42.12 4.46
C GLY A 703 8.34 43.12 3.82
N LEU A 704 7.99 44.41 3.82
CA LEU A 704 8.85 45.48 3.32
C LEU A 704 10.13 45.65 4.15
N ALA A 705 10.03 45.54 5.48
CA ALA A 705 11.19 45.60 6.37
C ALA A 705 12.14 44.41 6.14
N ALA A 706 11.62 43.20 5.96
CA ALA A 706 12.41 42.01 5.67
C ALA A 706 13.09 42.10 4.28
N GLY A 707 12.38 42.63 3.27
CA GLY A 707 12.94 42.89 1.94
C GLY A 707 14.07 43.93 1.96
N ALA A 708 13.91 45.02 2.71
CA ALA A 708 14.95 46.04 2.88
C ALA A 708 16.19 45.50 3.62
N LEU A 709 16.00 44.65 4.63
CA LEU A 709 17.09 43.97 5.34
C LEU A 709 17.85 43.00 4.42
N ALA A 710 17.13 42.23 3.60
CA ALA A 710 17.75 41.33 2.62
C ALA A 710 18.54 42.09 1.56
N LEU A 711 18.00 43.22 1.05
CA LEU A 711 18.69 44.07 0.08
C LEU A 711 19.91 44.76 0.70
N GLY A 712 19.83 45.19 1.97
CA GLY A 712 20.95 45.74 2.72
C GLY A 712 22.07 44.72 2.96
N LEU A 713 21.72 43.46 3.27
CA LEU A 713 22.70 42.37 3.38
C LEU A 713 23.36 42.07 2.03
N TRP A 714 22.58 42.06 0.94
CA TRP A 714 23.09 41.82 -0.40
C TRP A 714 24.05 42.92 -0.87
N LEU A 715 23.75 44.19 -0.57
CA LEU A 715 24.63 45.31 -0.89
C LEU A 715 25.90 45.33 -0.04
N ARG A 716 25.87 44.82 1.19
CA ARG A 716 27.08 44.68 2.05
C ARG A 716 27.98 43.51 1.68
N LEU A 717 27.47 42.50 0.98
CA LEU A 717 28.22 41.32 0.56
C LEU A 717 28.80 41.43 -0.86
N ARG A 718 28.70 42.60 -1.50
CA ARG A 718 29.41 42.87 -2.76
C ARG A 718 30.89 43.17 -2.49
N PRO A 719 31.83 42.44 -3.11
CA PRO A 719 33.24 42.82 -3.11
C PRO A 719 33.44 44.12 -3.90
N ASP A 720 34.13 45.09 -3.32
CA ASP A 720 34.61 46.27 -4.02
C ASP A 720 35.68 45.86 -5.04
N GLY A 721 35.35 46.02 -6.32
CA GLY A 721 36.28 45.91 -7.44
C GLY A 721 36.09 47.11 -8.35
N LYS A 722 36.85 48.18 -8.10
CA LYS A 722 37.01 49.34 -8.99
C LYS A 722 38.43 49.28 -9.55
N ASP A 723 38.54 49.08 -10.85
CA ASP A 723 39.35 49.89 -11.79
C ASP A 723 39.12 49.38 -13.23
N GLY A 724 38.68 50.27 -14.14
CA GLY A 724 38.56 50.01 -15.58
C GLY A 724 39.80 50.48 -16.36
N PRO A 725 39.76 50.75 -17.69
CA PRO A 725 38.62 50.63 -18.62
C PRO A 725 38.94 50.19 -20.08
N GLN A 726 37.88 50.19 -20.91
CA GLN A 726 37.79 50.46 -22.37
C GLN A 726 37.99 49.36 -23.45
N LYS A 727 36.86 48.98 -24.06
CA LYS A 727 36.65 48.60 -25.48
C LYS A 727 36.63 49.90 -26.35
N PRO A 728 36.89 49.90 -27.70
CA PRO A 728 36.00 49.26 -28.68
C PRO A 728 36.57 48.78 -30.05
N GLY A 729 35.96 47.71 -30.60
CA GLY A 729 35.28 47.64 -31.90
C GLY A 729 35.97 47.89 -33.26
N PHE A 730 35.64 46.99 -34.20
CA PHE A 730 35.30 47.18 -35.63
C PHE A 730 36.27 46.74 -36.77
N LEU A 731 35.71 45.85 -37.64
CA LEU A 731 35.95 45.53 -39.08
C LEU A 731 37.04 44.54 -39.55
N ALA A 732 36.57 43.35 -39.99
CA ALA A 732 36.71 42.61 -41.29
C ALA A 732 38.08 42.53 -42.03
N PRO A 733 38.28 41.71 -43.11
CA PRO A 733 37.61 40.48 -43.62
C PRO A 733 38.58 39.31 -43.99
N VAL A 734 37.99 38.14 -44.32
CA VAL A 734 38.32 37.05 -45.30
C VAL A 734 39.75 36.82 -45.90
N ILE A 735 40.00 35.53 -46.19
CA ILE A 735 40.87 34.83 -47.20
C ILE A 735 42.30 34.37 -46.71
N PRO A 736 43.00 33.39 -47.36
CA PRO A 736 43.03 31.96 -47.03
C PRO A 736 44.46 31.33 -46.93
N VAL A 737 44.52 30.00 -46.67
CA VAL A 737 45.51 28.97 -47.13
C VAL A 737 46.99 29.38 -47.27
N ASP A 738 47.88 28.76 -46.47
CA ASP A 738 49.03 27.99 -47.01
C ASP A 738 49.80 27.16 -45.95
N ARG A 739 50.06 25.89 -46.33
CA ARG A 739 51.23 25.00 -46.10
C ARG A 739 51.95 24.92 -44.74
N LEU A 740 51.89 23.72 -44.13
CA LEU A 740 52.96 22.77 -43.71
C LEU A 740 54.42 23.29 -43.50
N PRO A 741 55.34 22.53 -42.84
CA PRO A 741 55.29 21.67 -41.65
C PRO A 741 56.53 21.90 -40.72
N GLY A 742 56.68 21.10 -39.66
CA GLY A 742 58.03 20.71 -39.22
C GLY A 742 58.35 20.83 -37.72
N ALA A 743 58.45 19.65 -37.11
CA ALA A 743 59.12 19.27 -35.87
C ALA A 743 60.34 20.09 -35.42
N SER A 744 60.63 20.06 -34.10
CA SER A 744 61.68 19.20 -33.51
C SER A 744 62.05 19.58 -32.06
N ASN A 745 62.14 18.54 -31.22
CA ASN A 745 63.09 18.34 -30.12
C ASN A 745 63.02 19.23 -28.86
N LEU A 746 62.52 18.67 -27.75
CA LEU A 746 63.31 17.90 -26.77
C LEU A 746 62.40 17.17 -25.77
#